data_AF-A0A2X0LPK3-F1
#
_entry.id   AF-A0A2X0LPK3-F1
#
_cell.length_a   1.000
_cell.length_b   1.000
_cell.length_c   1.000
_cell.angle_alpha   90.00
_cell.angle_beta   90.00
_cell.angle_gamma   90.00
#
_symmetry.space_group_name_H-M   'P 1'
#
loop_
_entity.id
_entity.type
_entity.pdbx_description
1 polymer ?
#
loop_
_entity_poly.entity_id
_entity_poly.type
_entity_poly.pdbx_seq_one_letter_code
_entity_poly.pdbx_strand_id
1 'polypeptide(L)'
;MNGDRMEVDDVALPHDEDPMLANRMSAPASQSGASSTRPRAKARRVLTHRCRFPDWAPGAIHALAITPSSFDTSLLGYGGVSGERGMIAVGRSNGDVELMLWGGHQGWVTYRTLPCSFPMPQTRNSKKPSTLLSHLVFTHQTTLSSSDIELYDGDLEGAQSELRRLQREGLRLFGVGGVGSELVEWEWGGPAAPKEVGRIKSTLPTLPPILALAASRSSANLAIGCEDSTIRILNILDNELELVAKIEIGGPGKVRPLSLAWGPLKPAADATSNSSDKGKERASALPQHFATPRESYVVAGCSNSSIRRFDAPASGAVAGLWRSVHRMTLDQLRGEHTVVWAISALQDGTIVSGDSMGNVKFWDAEMGTQTQSFKTHKADVLALAIGADGTSVFTSGVDQKTVEFRLVTISSSRSNSTASRRWIQASGRRLHSHDVRAMVISPPYTLALPSPPPTSPRFAQVPILTSGGLDLSLITVCVSPVPARAIKSARSLTNPISDHRSIEYETTVHRRAAYVPQRSKPFAVAGQGEARWLICQRDRGVAIWKLDDPKLQRGSTQGRSGWKARQDHLDGVQEELDDDEEGTTGWAKAAELELKLHTNLIASTISPDGRWLAVSDLYETKLFRLELRNGDLSPRRQKMFSTALSDALPTSLGTGSAQLAFTADSGRLVLASSFGSSIAVVELPMDREKSFYVSKVFGQHNEHRGGREIRAMPNGVNGIHGASHSDSGSDSDSDSDSDDDAERSSRANSSNRPAMVVCLSISQDGKWLASADLERKVCVFDLENLKHHTTLPTPTHVPSALAFIPSSASLVIALPTNSMSVFDLISLKFHRWALPLSQLSANTLTDLREPILGLTFEPRSEATDLSSSMANKVHPSRRVTTHQNEQLGLAWGANWVGTIDFDALSKGTHAPGKKTTQRREVDKKRAREEDVASGAMGGGDTDDAPKLDIRTTRKYQPLVLFDFVTSGELIAVERTWQDLSQGLVQAWAKSGEFGT
;
A
#
# COMPACT_ATOMS: atom_id res chain seq x y z
N MET A 1 -53.85 30.28 23.49
CA MET A 1 -54.59 31.56 23.31
C MET A 1 -54.35 31.98 21.87
N ASN A 2 -55.21 31.51 20.97
CA ASN A 2 -56.28 32.29 20.29
C ASN A 2 -55.65 33.42 19.46
N GLY A 3 -55.51 33.29 18.13
CA GLY A 3 -56.55 33.42 17.08
C GLY A 3 -56.10 34.62 16.21
N ASP A 4 -56.30 34.79 14.90
CA ASP A 4 -57.18 34.18 13.90
C ASP A 4 -56.71 34.56 12.47
N ARG A 5 -56.78 33.58 11.57
CA ARG A 5 -57.35 33.55 10.20
C ARG A 5 -57.12 34.65 9.12
N MET A 6 -56.72 34.20 7.91
CA MET A 6 -57.53 34.09 6.66
C MET A 6 -56.65 33.48 5.54
N GLU A 7 -56.92 32.25 5.08
CA GLU A 7 -57.64 31.84 3.83
C GLU A 7 -56.84 32.01 2.53
N VAL A 8 -56.55 30.88 1.84
CA VAL A 8 -56.99 30.56 0.45
C VAL A 8 -56.97 29.02 0.27
N ASP A 9 -58.02 28.51 -0.37
CA ASP A 9 -58.47 27.12 -0.53
C ASP A 9 -57.65 26.15 -1.41
N ASP A 10 -57.97 24.87 -1.18
CA ASP A 10 -57.55 23.58 -1.73
C ASP A 10 -57.81 23.32 -3.22
N VAL A 11 -57.11 22.32 -3.82
CA VAL A 11 -57.75 21.09 -4.38
C VAL A 11 -56.78 19.87 -4.36
N ALA A 12 -57.15 18.92 -3.51
CA ALA A 12 -57.01 17.46 -3.41
C ALA A 12 -56.21 16.58 -4.40
N LEU A 13 -55.49 15.60 -3.80
CA LEU A 13 -55.42 14.18 -4.21
C LEU A 13 -55.40 13.29 -2.96
N PRO A 14 -56.16 12.18 -2.92
CA PRO A 14 -55.77 11.03 -2.08
C PRO A 14 -55.88 9.65 -2.78
N HIS A 15 -55.00 8.73 -2.33
CA HIS A 15 -55.19 7.33 -1.89
C HIS A 15 -56.27 6.45 -2.59
N ASP A 16 -56.19 5.13 -2.71
CA ASP A 16 -55.28 4.02 -2.35
C ASP A 16 -55.88 2.74 -3.00
N GLU A 17 -55.18 1.61 -2.85
CA GLU A 17 -55.69 0.22 -2.75
C GLU A 17 -55.73 -0.71 -3.99
N ASP A 18 -54.91 -1.76 -3.86
CA ASP A 18 -54.92 -3.12 -4.46
C ASP A 18 -56.29 -3.85 -4.34
N PRO A 19 -56.66 -4.88 -5.15
CA PRO A 19 -56.06 -6.23 -5.02
C PRO A 19 -56.16 -7.21 -6.24
N MET A 20 -55.67 -8.43 -5.99
CA MET A 20 -55.46 -9.61 -6.84
C MET A 20 -56.65 -10.27 -7.61
N LEU A 21 -56.27 -11.13 -8.58
CA LEU A 21 -56.73 -12.51 -8.95
C LEU A 21 -57.39 -12.77 -10.34
N ALA A 22 -56.63 -13.54 -11.14
CA ALA A 22 -56.97 -14.76 -11.91
C ALA A 22 -57.85 -14.80 -13.20
N ASN A 23 -57.24 -15.49 -14.20
CA ASN A 23 -57.75 -16.54 -15.10
C ASN A 23 -58.08 -16.29 -16.61
N ARG A 24 -57.20 -16.86 -17.46
CA ARG A 24 -57.38 -17.77 -18.64
C ARG A 24 -58.22 -17.38 -19.88
N MET A 25 -57.57 -17.48 -21.07
CA MET A 25 -57.83 -18.44 -22.19
C MET A 25 -56.98 -18.08 -23.46
N SER A 26 -56.01 -18.92 -23.90
CA SER A 26 -55.94 -19.76 -25.15
C SER A 26 -56.14 -19.01 -26.49
N ALA A 27 -55.38 -19.12 -27.60
CA ALA A 27 -54.46 -20.11 -28.22
C ALA A 27 -53.72 -19.42 -29.43
N PRO A 28 -53.01 -20.07 -30.40
CA PRO A 28 -52.43 -21.41 -30.48
C PRO A 28 -50.92 -21.43 -30.88
N ALA A 29 -50.36 -22.65 -30.87
CA ALA A 29 -48.98 -22.99 -31.21
C ALA A 29 -48.73 -23.10 -32.73
N SER A 30 -47.51 -22.75 -33.18
CA SER A 30 -46.92 -23.20 -34.44
C SER A 30 -45.65 -24.01 -34.16
N GLN A 31 -45.60 -25.22 -34.71
CA GLN A 31 -44.57 -26.23 -34.53
C GLN A 31 -43.30 -25.98 -35.35
N SER A 32 -42.22 -26.57 -34.84
CA SER A 32 -41.08 -27.15 -35.56
C SER A 32 -39.98 -26.22 -36.09
N GLY A 33 -38.86 -26.28 -35.38
CA GLY A 33 -37.54 -25.83 -35.82
C GLY A 33 -36.51 -26.44 -34.89
N ALA A 34 -36.17 -27.71 -35.12
CA ALA A 34 -35.16 -28.42 -34.34
C ALA A 34 -33.79 -27.76 -34.54
N SER A 35 -33.41 -26.86 -33.63
CA SER A 35 -32.03 -26.39 -33.49
C SER A 35 -31.37 -27.15 -32.34
N SER A 36 -30.23 -27.78 -32.63
CA SER A 36 -29.44 -28.54 -31.68
C SER A 36 -28.90 -27.64 -30.56
N THR A 37 -29.67 -27.48 -29.49
CA THR A 37 -29.18 -26.89 -28.25
C THR A 37 -28.15 -27.83 -27.64
N ARG A 38 -26.86 -27.47 -27.69
CA ARG A 38 -25.87 -28.03 -26.76
C ARG A 38 -26.44 -27.89 -25.34
N PRO A 39 -26.45 -28.95 -24.51
CA PRO A 39 -26.92 -28.83 -23.14
C PRO A 39 -25.99 -27.84 -22.42
N ARG A 40 -26.54 -26.71 -21.95
CA ARG A 40 -25.87 -25.89 -20.94
C ARG A 40 -25.69 -26.77 -19.73
N ALA A 41 -24.45 -27.15 -19.42
CA ALA A 41 -24.11 -27.84 -18.18
C ALA A 41 -24.73 -27.04 -17.01
N LYS A 42 -25.53 -27.69 -16.16
CA LYS A 42 -26.04 -27.07 -14.93
C LYS A 42 -24.82 -26.57 -14.15
N ALA A 43 -24.69 -25.25 -14.00
CA ALA A 43 -23.58 -24.66 -13.25
C ALA A 43 -23.55 -25.27 -11.85
N ARG A 44 -22.45 -25.97 -11.52
CA ARG A 44 -22.25 -26.55 -10.19
C ARG A 44 -22.18 -25.41 -9.19
N ARG A 45 -23.10 -25.39 -8.22
CA ARG A 45 -23.05 -24.41 -7.12
C ARG A 45 -21.88 -24.80 -6.21
N VAL A 46 -20.85 -23.98 -6.16
CA VAL A 46 -19.76 -24.07 -5.18
C VAL A 46 -20.28 -23.51 -3.86
N LEU A 47 -20.08 -24.24 -2.77
CA LEU A 47 -20.47 -23.75 -1.44
C LEU A 47 -19.45 -22.72 -0.98
N THR A 48 -19.89 -21.61 -0.40
CA THR A 48 -18.99 -20.54 0.06
C THR A 48 -19.32 -20.16 1.50
N HIS A 49 -18.38 -20.39 2.41
CA HIS A 49 -18.40 -19.88 3.78
C HIS A 49 -18.09 -18.38 3.74
N ARG A 50 -19.06 -17.53 4.07
CA ARG A 50 -18.86 -16.09 4.14
C ARG A 50 -18.61 -15.70 5.61
N CYS A 51 -17.35 -15.53 5.97
CA CYS A 51 -16.91 -15.39 7.35
C CYS A 51 -16.65 -13.93 7.71
N ARG A 52 -17.26 -13.45 8.80
CA ARG A 52 -17.03 -12.10 9.38
C ARG A 52 -16.67 -12.12 10.86
N PHE A 53 -16.82 -13.28 11.50
CA PHE A 53 -16.49 -13.50 12.92
C PHE A 53 -15.00 -13.34 13.29
N PRO A 54 -14.00 -13.55 12.40
CA PRO A 54 -12.60 -13.43 12.85
C PRO A 54 -12.24 -12.00 13.25
N ASP A 55 -11.63 -11.84 14.41
CA ASP A 55 -11.32 -10.56 15.03
C ASP A 55 -9.97 -9.98 14.56
N TRP A 56 -9.92 -9.61 13.28
CA TRP A 56 -8.76 -8.96 12.68
C TRP A 56 -9.09 -7.53 12.22
N ALA A 57 -8.19 -6.59 12.48
CA ALA A 57 -8.29 -5.22 12.00
C ALA A 57 -6.89 -4.71 11.61
N PRO A 58 -6.76 -3.98 10.48
CA PRO A 58 -5.52 -3.29 10.18
C PRO A 58 -5.34 -2.12 11.16
N GLY A 59 -4.10 -1.70 11.40
CA GLY A 59 -3.81 -0.50 12.20
C GLY A 59 -4.35 0.78 11.56
N ALA A 60 -4.79 1.71 12.40
CA ALA A 60 -5.21 3.04 11.97
C ALA A 60 -4.02 3.88 11.51
N ILE A 61 -4.22 4.73 10.51
CA ILE A 61 -3.13 5.56 9.96
C ILE A 61 -2.91 6.76 10.88
N HIS A 62 -1.69 6.90 11.38
CA HIS A 62 -1.30 7.97 12.31
C HIS A 62 -0.31 8.95 11.68
N ALA A 63 0.57 8.47 10.83
CA ALA A 63 1.59 9.29 10.18
C ALA A 63 1.65 8.98 8.68
N LEU A 64 1.90 10.01 7.88
CA LEU A 64 2.21 9.90 6.46
C LEU A 64 3.49 10.72 6.21
N ALA A 65 4.40 10.16 5.44
CA ALA A 65 5.57 10.88 4.93
C ALA A 65 5.72 10.61 3.43
N ILE A 66 6.22 11.60 2.70
CA ILE A 66 6.57 11.46 1.28
C ILE A 66 8.05 11.78 1.10
N THR A 67 8.69 11.07 0.19
CA THR A 67 10.10 11.29 -0.14
C THR A 67 10.34 12.72 -0.64
N PRO A 68 11.47 13.37 -0.28
CA PRO A 68 11.88 14.64 -0.88
C PRO A 68 11.91 14.58 -2.40
N SER A 69 11.71 15.72 -3.06
CA SER A 69 11.74 15.82 -4.53
C SER A 69 13.12 15.53 -5.14
N SER A 70 14.17 15.49 -4.33
CA SER A 70 15.51 15.12 -4.76
C SER A 70 15.69 13.60 -4.96
N PHE A 71 14.75 12.77 -4.50
CA PHE A 71 14.83 11.32 -4.69
C PHE A 71 13.99 10.87 -5.90
N ASP A 72 14.63 10.15 -6.80
CA ASP A 72 13.99 9.51 -7.94
C ASP A 72 13.76 8.02 -7.65
N THR A 73 12.50 7.58 -7.68
CA THR A 73 12.17 6.17 -7.45
C THR A 73 12.56 5.26 -8.62
N SER A 74 12.99 5.81 -9.77
CA SER A 74 13.60 5.05 -10.85
C SER A 74 14.85 4.28 -10.41
N LEU A 75 15.54 4.76 -9.36
CA LEU A 75 16.67 4.07 -8.71
C LEU A 75 16.28 2.70 -8.11
N LEU A 76 15.00 2.49 -7.82
CA LEU A 76 14.45 1.20 -7.37
C LEU A 76 14.03 0.31 -8.55
N GLY A 77 14.37 0.69 -9.78
CA GLY A 77 14.00 -0.02 -11.00
C GLY A 77 12.56 0.25 -11.48
N TYR A 78 11.85 1.21 -10.87
CA TYR A 78 10.50 1.64 -11.26
C TYR A 78 10.55 2.94 -12.07
N GLY A 79 10.66 2.85 -13.40
CA GLY A 79 10.72 4.03 -14.27
C GLY A 79 9.35 4.65 -14.62
N GLY A 80 9.39 5.78 -15.34
CA GLY A 80 8.19 6.44 -15.90
C GLY A 80 7.37 7.24 -14.88
N VAL A 81 6.04 7.28 -15.06
CA VAL A 81 5.11 8.06 -14.21
C VAL A 81 5.15 7.63 -12.74
N SER A 82 5.49 6.36 -12.48
CA SER A 82 5.73 5.82 -11.14
C SER A 82 7.01 6.38 -10.51
N GLY A 83 8.06 6.52 -11.32
CA GLY A 83 9.37 7.06 -10.96
C GLY A 83 9.29 8.47 -10.36
N GLU A 84 8.52 9.32 -11.03
CA GLU A 84 8.46 10.77 -10.81
C GLU A 84 7.58 11.23 -9.62
N ARG A 85 6.76 10.34 -9.04
CA ARG A 85 5.84 10.70 -7.92
C ARG A 85 6.41 10.49 -6.51
N GLY A 86 7.59 9.88 -6.43
CA GLY A 86 8.20 9.52 -5.16
C GLY A 86 7.53 8.32 -4.49
N MET A 87 7.95 8.04 -3.26
CA MET A 87 7.43 6.97 -2.41
C MET A 87 6.73 7.59 -1.21
N ILE A 88 5.66 6.95 -0.72
CA ILE A 88 5.04 7.32 0.55
C ILE A 88 5.32 6.25 1.61
N ALA A 89 5.48 6.69 2.84
CA ALA A 89 5.48 5.84 4.03
C ALA A 89 4.19 6.07 4.81
N VAL A 90 3.51 4.98 5.17
CA VAL A 90 2.25 4.97 5.89
C VAL A 90 2.45 4.32 7.24
N GLY A 91 2.44 5.14 8.28
CA GLY A 91 2.61 4.72 9.66
C GLY A 91 1.30 4.29 10.30
N ARG A 92 1.22 3.02 10.70
CA ARG A 92 0.05 2.38 11.30
C ARG A 92 0.12 2.43 12.83
N SER A 93 -1.03 2.36 13.49
CA SER A 93 -1.15 2.44 14.96
C SER A 93 -0.49 1.27 15.69
N ASN A 94 -0.38 0.11 15.03
CA ASN A 94 0.33 -1.07 15.54
C ASN A 94 1.86 -0.97 15.38
N GLY A 95 2.36 0.17 14.87
CA GLY A 95 3.78 0.47 14.70
C GLY A 95 4.38 0.00 13.36
N ASP A 96 3.60 -0.66 12.51
CA ASP A 96 4.06 -1.05 11.18
C ASP A 96 4.16 0.17 10.25
N VAL A 97 5.11 0.13 9.30
CA VAL A 97 5.28 1.16 8.27
C VAL A 97 5.15 0.51 6.89
N GLU A 98 4.14 0.92 6.11
CA GLU A 98 3.97 0.49 4.72
C GLU A 98 4.63 1.49 3.79
N LEU A 99 5.58 1.03 2.97
CA LEU A 99 6.19 1.78 1.89
C LEU A 99 5.43 1.51 0.60
N MET A 100 4.92 2.56 -0.05
CA MET A 100 4.08 2.43 -1.24
C MET A 100 4.62 3.26 -2.40
N LEU A 101 4.55 2.67 -3.60
CA LEU A 101 4.92 3.30 -4.87
C LEU A 101 3.67 3.55 -5.71
N TRP A 102 3.73 4.52 -6.62
CA TRP A 102 2.61 4.83 -7.49
C TRP A 102 2.45 3.78 -8.60
N GLY A 103 1.37 3.02 -8.60
CA GLY A 103 1.03 1.98 -9.57
C GLY A 103 0.22 2.44 -10.77
N GLY A 104 0.09 3.76 -11.03
CA GLY A 104 -0.73 4.28 -12.12
C GLY A 104 -2.22 4.30 -11.75
N HIS A 105 -3.07 3.67 -12.56
CA HIS A 105 -4.53 3.63 -12.33
C HIS A 105 -4.90 2.89 -11.04
N GLN A 106 -4.03 2.00 -10.55
CA GLN A 106 -4.15 1.31 -9.27
C GLN A 106 -3.80 2.18 -8.05
N GLY A 107 -3.31 3.41 -8.26
CA GLY A 107 -2.98 4.32 -7.16
C GLY A 107 -1.76 3.85 -6.39
N TRP A 108 -1.72 4.06 -5.07
CA TRP A 108 -0.61 3.59 -4.23
C TRP A 108 -0.63 2.07 -4.06
N VAL A 109 0.46 1.42 -4.47
CA VAL A 109 0.69 -0.02 -4.36
C VAL A 109 1.79 -0.29 -3.35
N THR A 110 1.57 -1.24 -2.45
CA THR A 110 2.54 -1.60 -1.41
C THR A 110 3.80 -2.18 -2.05
N TYR A 111 4.93 -1.53 -1.81
CA TYR A 111 6.26 -2.04 -2.16
C TYR A 111 6.77 -2.96 -1.05
N ARG A 112 6.75 -2.50 0.21
CA ARG A 112 7.26 -3.22 1.37
C ARG A 112 6.52 -2.83 2.65
N THR A 113 6.49 -3.71 3.65
CA THR A 113 6.06 -3.39 5.01
C THR A 113 7.24 -3.59 5.96
N LEU A 114 7.53 -2.60 6.80
CA LEU A 114 8.50 -2.66 7.89
C LEU A 114 7.72 -2.98 9.18
N PRO A 115 7.93 -4.15 9.80
CA PRO A 115 7.16 -4.55 10.97
C PRO A 115 7.59 -3.79 12.22
N CYS A 116 6.64 -3.51 13.10
CA CYS A 116 6.89 -2.90 14.40
C CYS A 116 7.85 -3.76 15.24
N SER A 117 8.88 -3.14 15.80
CA SER A 117 9.83 -3.76 16.75
C SER A 117 9.74 -3.16 18.17
N PHE A 118 8.85 -2.20 18.40
CA PHE A 118 8.71 -1.56 19.71
C PHE A 118 8.18 -2.54 20.76
N PRO A 119 8.68 -2.49 22.01
CA PRO A 119 8.12 -3.25 23.10
C PRO A 119 6.69 -2.78 23.41
N MET A 120 5.79 -3.73 23.67
CA MET A 120 4.45 -3.39 24.15
C MET A 120 4.52 -2.83 25.58
N PRO A 121 3.72 -1.80 25.93
CA PRO A 121 3.67 -1.28 27.29
C PRO A 121 3.24 -2.38 28.29
N GLN A 122 3.95 -2.48 29.43
CA GLN A 122 3.71 -3.54 30.42
C GLN A 122 2.39 -3.39 31.21
N THR A 123 1.79 -2.18 31.25
CA THR A 123 0.58 -1.90 32.03
C THR A 123 -0.70 -2.16 31.23
N ARG A 124 -1.23 -3.37 31.39
CA ARG A 124 -2.49 -3.83 30.80
C ARG A 124 -3.68 -3.40 31.67
N ASN A 125 -4.15 -2.17 31.53
CA ASN A 125 -5.44 -1.72 32.11
C ASN A 125 -6.30 -0.82 31.19
N SER A 126 -5.88 -0.57 29.95
CA SER A 126 -6.71 0.11 28.96
C SER A 126 -7.20 -0.88 27.90
N LYS A 127 -8.51 -0.89 27.63
CA LYS A 127 -9.17 -1.78 26.65
C LYS A 127 -8.85 -1.42 25.18
N LYS A 128 -7.90 -0.52 24.88
CA LYS A 128 -7.54 -0.08 23.52
C LYS A 128 -6.03 0.16 23.38
N PRO A 129 -5.42 -0.11 22.21
CA PRO A 129 -3.97 0.01 22.03
C PRO A 129 -3.50 1.46 22.12
N SER A 130 -2.40 1.69 22.84
CA SER A 130 -1.57 2.88 22.68
C SER A 130 -0.99 2.87 21.26
N THR A 131 -1.13 3.97 20.53
CA THR A 131 -0.45 4.14 19.23
C THR A 131 1.06 3.96 19.40
N LEU A 132 1.65 3.00 18.69
CA LEU A 132 3.08 2.69 18.78
C LEU A 132 3.96 3.50 17.83
N LEU A 133 3.36 4.29 16.93
CA LEU A 133 4.06 5.13 15.97
C LEU A 133 3.27 6.42 15.74
N SER A 134 3.91 7.57 16.00
CA SER A 134 3.24 8.87 15.97
C SER A 134 3.68 9.76 14.80
N HIS A 135 4.94 9.69 14.39
CA HIS A 135 5.54 10.57 13.38
C HIS A 135 6.42 9.77 12.42
N LEU A 136 6.50 10.24 11.17
CA LEU A 136 7.38 9.72 10.14
C LEU A 136 7.96 10.87 9.32
N VAL A 137 9.22 10.75 8.91
CA VAL A 137 9.85 11.71 8.00
C VAL A 137 10.91 11.05 7.13
N PHE A 138 10.95 11.44 5.86
CA PHE A 138 12.03 11.09 4.94
C PHE A 138 13.06 12.21 4.86
N THR A 139 14.32 11.84 4.72
CA THR A 139 15.41 12.78 4.39
C THR A 139 16.28 12.19 3.27
N HIS A 140 16.88 13.06 2.46
CA HIS A 140 17.78 12.65 1.38
C HIS A 140 18.93 13.65 1.28
N GLN A 141 20.13 13.23 1.70
CA GLN A 141 21.31 14.08 1.63
C GLN A 141 21.72 14.29 0.16
N THR A 142 21.69 15.54 -0.29
CA THR A 142 22.08 15.93 -1.65
C THR A 142 23.06 17.09 -1.66
N THR A 143 23.78 17.28 -0.56
CA THR A 143 24.80 18.31 -0.35
C THR A 143 25.94 17.72 0.47
N LEU A 144 27.11 18.33 0.36
CA LEU A 144 28.30 17.95 1.11
C LEU A 144 28.25 18.54 2.53
N SER A 145 28.82 17.81 3.49
CA SER A 145 29.05 18.32 4.83
C SER A 145 30.21 19.33 4.84
N SER A 146 30.36 20.07 5.94
CA SER A 146 31.49 21.01 6.07
C SER A 146 32.83 20.30 5.99
N SER A 147 32.94 19.11 6.59
CA SER A 147 34.15 18.27 6.54
C SER A 147 34.47 17.82 5.12
N ASP A 148 33.45 17.42 4.34
CA ASP A 148 33.62 17.03 2.94
C ASP A 148 34.07 18.22 2.06
N ILE A 149 33.51 19.41 2.30
CA ILE A 149 33.89 20.61 1.55
C ILE A 149 35.37 20.95 1.79
N GLU A 150 35.85 20.83 3.02
CA GLU A 150 37.27 21.02 3.34
C GLU A 150 38.16 19.93 2.73
N LEU A 151 37.68 18.68 2.74
CA LEU A 151 38.41 17.53 2.18
C LEU A 151 38.60 17.64 0.66
N TYR A 152 37.58 18.08 -0.06
CA TYR A 152 37.58 18.21 -1.53
C TYR A 152 37.86 19.64 -2.00
N ASP A 153 38.36 20.53 -1.14
CA ASP A 153 38.62 21.92 -1.52
C ASP A 153 39.68 21.99 -2.65
N GLY A 154 39.26 22.47 -3.83
CA GLY A 154 40.10 22.48 -5.03
C GLY A 154 40.05 21.18 -5.87
N ASP A 155 39.37 20.13 -5.41
CA ASP A 155 39.10 18.88 -6.16
C ASP A 155 37.62 18.78 -6.57
N LEU A 156 37.30 19.43 -7.69
CA LEU A 156 35.93 19.43 -8.23
C LEU A 156 35.45 18.02 -8.63
N GLU A 157 36.35 17.17 -9.12
CA GLU A 157 35.98 15.83 -9.59
C GLU A 157 35.66 14.90 -8.40
N GLY A 158 36.49 14.94 -7.35
CA GLY A 158 36.23 14.27 -6.09
C GLY A 158 34.91 14.71 -5.44
N ALA A 159 34.68 16.02 -5.33
CA ALA A 159 33.43 16.57 -4.81
C ALA A 159 32.19 16.12 -5.61
N GLN A 160 32.29 16.08 -6.95
CA GLN A 160 31.22 15.56 -7.80
C GLN A 160 30.99 14.07 -7.62
N SER A 161 32.06 13.28 -7.52
CA SER A 161 31.99 11.84 -7.29
C SER A 161 31.29 11.54 -5.96
N GLU A 162 31.65 12.27 -4.93
CA GLU A 162 31.09 12.12 -3.59
C GLU A 162 29.62 12.55 -3.53
N LEU A 163 29.26 13.67 -4.14
CA LEU A 163 27.86 14.08 -4.26
C LEU A 163 27.01 13.04 -4.99
N ARG A 164 27.54 12.44 -6.07
CA ARG A 164 26.87 11.34 -6.78
C ARG A 164 26.77 10.07 -5.92
N ARG A 165 27.75 9.81 -5.05
CA ARG A 165 27.68 8.71 -4.07
C ARG A 165 26.51 8.96 -3.10
N LEU A 166 26.46 10.13 -2.46
CA LEU A 166 25.40 10.50 -1.50
C LEU A 166 23.99 10.43 -2.11
N GLN A 167 23.82 10.94 -3.33
CA GLN A 167 22.55 10.82 -4.07
C GLN A 167 22.15 9.37 -4.38
N ARG A 168 23.12 8.44 -4.40
CA ARG A 168 22.89 7.00 -4.59
C ARG A 168 22.75 6.23 -3.28
N GLU A 169 23.32 6.71 -2.18
CA GLU A 169 23.20 6.03 -0.88
C GLU A 169 21.75 5.97 -0.38
N GLY A 170 20.93 6.89 -0.88
CA GLY A 170 19.49 6.80 -0.85
C GLY A 170 18.87 7.45 0.38
N LEU A 171 17.53 7.40 0.43
CA LEU A 171 16.74 8.03 1.48
C LEU A 171 17.06 7.46 2.86
N ARG A 172 16.88 8.28 3.88
CA ARG A 172 16.74 7.84 5.27
C ARG A 172 15.29 8.01 5.70
N LEU A 173 14.81 7.08 6.53
CA LEU A 173 13.45 7.11 7.09
C LEU A 173 13.53 7.10 8.60
N PHE A 174 12.98 8.15 9.21
CA PHE A 174 12.92 8.31 10.66
C PHE A 174 11.48 8.30 11.15
N GLY A 175 11.30 7.92 12.41
CA GLY A 175 10.01 7.99 13.07
C GLY A 175 10.11 7.94 14.57
N VAL A 176 8.97 8.20 15.21
CA VAL A 176 8.85 8.24 16.67
C VAL A 176 8.00 7.09 17.13
N GLY A 177 8.62 6.17 17.84
CA GLY A 177 8.07 4.86 18.16
C GLY A 177 7.87 4.57 19.64
N GLY A 178 7.19 3.45 19.92
CA GLY A 178 6.98 2.92 21.27
C GLY A 178 6.02 3.78 22.10
N VAL A 179 6.43 4.14 23.32
CA VAL A 179 5.68 5.07 24.20
C VAL A 179 6.02 6.54 23.89
N GLY A 180 6.63 6.79 22.73
CA GLY A 180 6.97 8.13 22.24
C GLY A 180 8.35 8.64 22.63
N SER A 181 9.20 7.87 23.30
CA SER A 181 10.54 8.30 23.75
C SER A 181 11.69 7.91 22.80
N GLU A 182 11.40 7.11 21.76
CA GLU A 182 12.42 6.55 20.87
C GLU A 182 12.32 7.16 19.48
N LEU A 183 13.35 7.92 19.09
CA LEU A 183 13.60 8.21 17.68
C LEU A 183 14.28 7.00 17.07
N VAL A 184 13.70 6.46 16.01
CA VAL A 184 14.24 5.33 15.26
C VAL A 184 14.53 5.69 13.81
N GLU A 185 15.63 5.16 13.29
CA GLU A 185 15.94 5.10 11.87
C GLU A 185 15.71 3.67 11.39
N TRP A 186 14.94 3.49 10.32
CA TRP A 186 14.77 2.17 9.72
C TRP A 186 15.80 1.90 8.63
N GLU A 187 16.32 0.68 8.64
CA GLU A 187 16.93 0.10 7.44
C GLU A 187 15.81 -0.35 6.51
N TRP A 188 15.46 0.47 5.52
CA TRP A 188 14.32 0.21 4.64
C TRP A 188 14.71 -0.45 3.31
N GLY A 189 16.02 -0.63 3.05
CA GLY A 189 16.52 -1.33 1.87
C GLY A 189 16.66 -0.44 0.64
N GLY A 190 17.16 0.78 0.82
CA GLY A 190 17.55 1.67 -0.27
C GLY A 190 18.73 1.11 -1.08
N PRO A 191 19.17 1.81 -2.15
CA PRO A 191 20.22 1.30 -3.01
C PRO A 191 21.53 0.98 -2.25
N ALA A 192 21.98 1.75 -1.26
CA ALA A 192 23.24 1.42 -0.59
C ALA A 192 23.20 0.28 0.45
N ALA A 193 22.03 -0.16 0.94
CA ALA A 193 21.97 -1.01 2.15
C ALA A 193 21.01 -2.22 2.04
N PRO A 194 21.42 -3.31 1.36
CA PRO A 194 20.49 -4.39 0.98
C PRO A 194 20.29 -5.52 2.02
N LYS A 195 21.12 -5.65 3.06
CA LYS A 195 21.22 -6.92 3.82
C LYS A 195 20.31 -7.05 5.06
N GLU A 196 19.91 -5.95 5.70
CA GLU A 196 19.23 -5.97 7.02
C GLU A 196 17.87 -5.26 7.02
N VAL A 197 17.15 -5.37 5.90
CA VAL A 197 15.94 -4.58 5.69
C VAL A 197 14.81 -4.94 6.67
N GLY A 198 14.16 -3.93 7.24
CA GLY A 198 13.10 -4.05 8.24
C GLY A 198 13.60 -3.83 9.68
N ARG A 199 14.92 -3.82 9.90
CA ARG A 199 15.53 -3.59 11.21
C ARG A 199 15.55 -2.09 11.57
N ILE A 200 15.51 -1.79 12.87
CA ILE A 200 15.91 -0.48 13.37
C ILE A 200 17.43 -0.35 13.25
N LYS A 201 17.89 0.53 12.34
CA LYS A 201 19.30 0.82 12.08
C LYS A 201 19.96 1.50 13.28
N SER A 202 19.29 2.49 13.85
CA SER A 202 19.77 3.25 15.00
C SER A 202 18.58 3.76 15.84
N THR A 203 18.83 3.89 17.14
CA THR A 203 17.91 4.50 18.10
C THR A 203 18.69 5.51 18.92
N LEU A 204 18.06 6.64 19.27
CA LEU A 204 18.58 7.57 20.28
C LEU A 204 17.83 7.37 21.61
N PRO A 205 18.32 6.52 22.53
CA PRO A 205 17.57 6.05 23.70
C PRO A 205 17.50 7.03 24.89
N THR A 206 17.81 8.32 24.72
CA THR A 206 17.96 9.28 25.83
C THR A 206 17.14 10.56 25.65
N LEU A 207 16.19 10.54 24.73
CA LEU A 207 15.26 11.65 24.54
C LEU A 207 14.10 11.55 25.53
N PRO A 208 13.66 12.67 26.13
CA PRO A 208 12.34 12.75 26.75
C PRO A 208 11.25 12.40 25.72
N PRO A 209 10.01 12.11 26.16
CA PRO A 209 8.90 11.85 25.26
C PRO A 209 8.82 12.90 24.15
N ILE A 210 8.91 12.42 22.91
CA ILE A 210 8.91 13.20 21.67
C ILE A 210 7.46 13.43 21.27
N LEU A 211 7.13 14.70 21.08
CA LEU A 211 5.79 15.17 20.77
C LEU A 211 5.66 15.71 19.35
N ALA A 212 6.78 16.08 18.72
CA ALA A 212 6.81 16.59 17.35
C ALA A 212 8.14 16.24 16.66
N LEU A 213 8.10 16.03 15.36
CA LEU A 213 9.26 15.72 14.52
C LEU A 213 9.16 16.48 13.18
N ALA A 214 10.23 17.14 12.75
CA ALA A 214 10.29 17.78 11.44
C ALA A 214 11.71 17.77 10.86
N ALA A 215 11.88 17.25 9.65
CA ALA A 215 13.14 17.38 8.91
C ALA A 215 13.28 18.76 8.30
N SER A 216 14.50 19.25 8.22
CA SER A 216 14.81 20.50 7.55
C SER A 216 14.64 20.37 6.04
N ARG A 217 14.40 21.49 5.37
CA ARG A 217 14.16 21.49 3.91
C ARG A 217 15.38 21.05 3.10
N SER A 218 16.58 21.28 3.65
CA SER A 218 17.85 20.82 3.09
C SER A 218 18.08 19.32 3.29
N SER A 219 17.24 18.63 4.07
CA SER A 219 17.46 17.25 4.54
C SER A 219 18.75 17.04 5.35
N ALA A 220 19.36 18.12 5.83
CA ALA A 220 20.60 18.06 6.62
C ALA A 220 20.35 17.96 8.13
N ASN A 221 19.18 18.35 8.61
CA ASN A 221 18.88 18.45 10.04
C ASN A 221 17.50 17.93 10.41
N LEU A 222 17.33 17.58 11.68
CA LEU A 222 16.06 17.11 12.26
C LEU A 222 15.74 17.93 13.53
N ALA A 223 14.53 18.49 13.60
CA ALA A 223 14.02 19.15 14.79
C ALA A 223 13.07 18.21 15.54
N ILE A 224 13.29 18.09 16.85
CA ILE A 224 12.56 17.20 17.75
C ILE A 224 11.98 18.02 18.90
N GLY A 225 10.65 18.02 19.04
CA GLY A 225 9.95 18.68 20.14
C GLY A 225 9.72 17.69 21.26
N CYS A 226 10.19 18.01 22.47
CA CYS A 226 10.13 17.10 23.62
C CYS A 226 9.17 17.62 24.71
N GLU A 227 8.62 16.70 25.51
CA GLU A 227 7.71 17.02 26.61
C GLU A 227 8.36 17.89 27.72
N ASP A 228 9.69 17.86 27.82
CA ASP A 228 10.49 18.68 28.76
C ASP A 228 10.57 20.17 28.37
N SER A 229 9.74 20.64 27.43
CA SER A 229 9.71 22.02 26.92
C SER A 229 10.94 22.42 26.12
N THR A 230 11.56 21.46 25.42
CA THR A 230 12.75 21.70 24.60
C THR A 230 12.52 21.33 23.14
N ILE A 231 13.20 22.04 22.24
CA ILE A 231 13.41 21.61 20.86
C ILE A 231 14.87 21.17 20.74
N ARG A 232 15.10 19.97 20.24
CA ARG A 232 16.44 19.42 20.02
C ARG A 232 16.69 19.36 18.52
N ILE A 233 17.85 19.86 18.09
CA ILE A 233 18.26 19.86 16.69
C ILE A 233 19.34 18.80 16.52
N LEU A 234 19.10 17.83 15.64
CA LEU A 234 20.08 16.83 15.25
C LEU A 234 20.66 17.17 13.87
N ASN A 235 21.97 17.03 13.72
CA ASN A 235 22.64 16.91 12.42
C ASN A 235 22.51 15.46 11.94
N ILE A 236 22.13 15.30 10.68
CA ILE A 236 21.89 14.00 10.04
C ILE A 236 22.65 13.85 8.71
N LEU A 237 23.68 14.66 8.49
CA LEU A 237 24.61 14.45 7.38
C LEU A 237 25.50 13.24 7.66
N ASP A 238 26.01 12.62 6.59
CA ASP A 238 27.04 11.58 6.59
C ASP A 238 26.64 10.33 7.41
N ASN A 239 25.33 10.03 7.42
CA ASN A 239 24.71 8.95 8.21
C ASN A 239 24.85 9.10 9.74
N GLU A 240 25.25 10.26 10.22
CA GLU A 240 25.36 10.54 11.65
C GLU A 240 23.99 10.89 12.28
N LEU A 241 23.97 10.86 13.62
CA LEU A 241 22.87 11.30 14.47
C LEU A 241 23.39 12.10 15.65
N GLU A 242 23.85 13.31 15.38
CA GLU A 242 24.51 14.16 16.38
C GLU A 242 23.58 15.25 16.91
N LEU A 243 23.44 15.37 18.23
CA LEU A 243 22.71 16.47 18.87
C LEU A 243 23.54 17.75 18.89
N VAL A 244 23.19 18.71 18.02
CA VAL A 244 23.96 19.95 17.84
C VAL A 244 23.39 21.16 18.58
N ALA A 245 22.09 21.15 18.93
CA ALA A 245 21.48 22.21 19.72
C ALA A 245 20.30 21.75 20.57
N LYS A 246 20.10 22.44 21.70
CA LYS A 246 18.95 22.31 22.58
C LYS A 246 18.37 23.71 22.83
N ILE A 247 17.12 23.92 22.43
CA ILE A 247 16.40 25.19 22.51
C ILE A 247 15.36 25.07 23.61
N GLU A 248 15.43 25.93 24.62
CA GLU A 248 14.42 25.97 25.69
C GLU A 248 13.26 26.88 25.30
N ILE A 249 12.04 26.33 25.31
CA ILE A 249 10.82 27.04 24.93
C ILE A 249 10.20 27.71 26.16
N GLY A 250 10.36 27.10 27.33
CA GLY A 250 9.85 27.59 28.60
C GLY A 250 10.39 26.74 29.75
N GLY A 251 9.89 26.98 30.96
CA GLY A 251 10.27 26.16 32.10
C GLY A 251 9.88 24.68 31.91
N PRO A 252 10.58 23.73 32.53
CA PRO A 252 10.36 22.29 32.33
C PRO A 252 8.90 21.88 32.44
N GLY A 253 8.37 21.22 31.41
CA GLY A 253 7.01 20.70 31.35
C GLY A 253 5.89 21.75 31.23
N LYS A 254 6.22 23.05 31.23
CA LYS A 254 5.22 24.14 31.16
C LYS A 254 4.66 24.36 29.76
N VAL A 255 5.47 24.07 28.74
CA VAL A 255 5.12 24.32 27.34
C VAL A 255 5.47 23.09 26.52
N ARG A 256 4.48 22.48 25.87
CA ARG A 256 4.74 21.31 25.01
C ARG A 256 4.79 21.76 23.55
N PRO A 257 5.90 21.58 22.82
CA PRO A 257 5.95 21.74 21.37
C PRO A 257 5.27 20.54 20.71
N LEU A 258 4.10 20.75 20.12
CA LEU A 258 3.26 19.68 19.57
C LEU A 258 3.32 19.60 18.04
N SER A 259 3.81 20.66 17.38
CA SER A 259 4.06 20.69 15.95
C SER A 259 5.26 21.56 15.65
N LEU A 260 6.02 21.19 14.61
CA LEU A 260 7.26 21.86 14.21
C LEU A 260 7.29 22.09 12.71
N ALA A 261 7.84 23.23 12.30
CA ALA A 261 8.10 23.52 10.89
C ALA A 261 9.39 24.33 10.73
N TRP A 262 10.14 24.02 9.67
CA TRP A 262 11.32 24.78 9.28
C TRP A 262 10.94 25.93 8.34
N GLY A 263 11.52 27.09 8.59
CA GLY A 263 11.43 28.27 7.74
C GLY A 263 12.07 28.07 6.36
N PRO A 264 11.95 29.06 5.47
CA PRO A 264 12.61 29.04 4.16
C PRO A 264 14.13 29.00 4.29
N LEU A 265 14.83 28.37 3.34
CA LEU A 265 16.30 28.38 3.33
C LEU A 265 16.81 29.81 3.03
N LYS A 266 17.91 30.21 3.68
CA LYS A 266 18.66 31.41 3.31
C LYS A 266 19.70 31.03 2.24
N PRO A 267 19.94 31.85 1.21
CA PRO A 267 21.07 31.67 0.32
C PRO A 267 22.36 31.54 1.15
N ALA A 268 23.29 30.69 0.72
CA ALA A 268 24.64 30.71 1.30
C ALA A 268 25.22 32.12 1.05
N ALA A 269 25.96 32.66 2.03
CA ALA A 269 26.37 34.07 2.00
C ALA A 269 27.14 34.39 0.70
N ASP A 270 26.72 35.44 -0.01
CA ASP A 270 27.63 36.10 -0.95
C ASP A 270 28.81 36.65 -0.14
N ALA A 271 30.03 36.46 -0.64
CA ALA A 271 31.25 37.08 -0.12
C ALA A 271 31.27 38.62 -0.30
N THR A 272 30.12 39.28 -0.36
CA THR A 272 29.95 40.72 -0.62
C THR A 272 29.24 41.46 0.52
N SER A 273 29.06 40.86 1.69
CA SER A 273 28.74 41.66 2.88
C SER A 273 29.98 42.46 3.28
N ASN A 274 29.94 43.77 3.03
CA ASN A 274 30.86 44.78 3.56
C ASN A 274 30.81 44.81 5.10
N SER A 275 31.32 43.78 5.77
CA SER A 275 31.61 43.79 7.20
C SER A 275 33.11 43.85 7.38
N SER A 276 33.59 45.02 7.80
CA SER A 276 34.97 45.34 8.12
C SER A 276 35.44 44.67 9.42
N ASP A 277 35.25 43.36 9.57
CA ASP A 277 35.69 42.65 10.77
C ASP A 277 36.56 41.43 10.45
N LYS A 278 37.63 41.31 11.24
CA LYS A 278 38.83 40.54 10.95
C LYS A 278 38.64 39.04 11.23
N GLY A 279 38.53 38.27 10.17
CA GLY A 279 38.78 36.83 10.15
C GLY A 279 38.76 36.35 8.71
N LYS A 280 39.93 36.15 8.09
CA LYS A 280 40.01 35.56 6.74
C LYS A 280 39.69 34.08 6.83
N GLU A 281 38.41 33.72 6.92
CA GLU A 281 37.99 32.38 6.52
C GLU A 281 38.25 32.26 5.01
N ARG A 282 39.11 31.31 4.63
CA ARG A 282 39.43 31.05 3.22
C ARG A 282 38.16 30.52 2.58
N ALA A 283 37.56 31.30 1.68
CA ALA A 283 36.41 30.83 0.90
C ALA A 283 36.82 29.60 0.08
N SER A 284 36.03 28.53 0.16
CA SER A 284 36.27 27.30 -0.61
C SER A 284 36.29 27.60 -2.12
N ALA A 285 37.15 26.89 -2.84
CA ALA A 285 37.21 26.92 -4.29
C ALA A 285 36.05 26.14 -4.94
N LEU A 286 35.29 25.34 -4.19
CA LEU A 286 34.15 24.60 -4.70
C LEU A 286 32.95 25.51 -4.97
N PRO A 287 32.19 25.25 -6.05
CA PRO A 287 30.94 25.96 -6.31
C PRO A 287 29.93 25.86 -5.16
N GLN A 288 29.17 26.93 -4.96
CA GLN A 288 28.20 27.04 -3.85
C GLN A 288 27.12 25.94 -3.83
N HIS A 289 26.85 25.28 -4.97
CA HIS A 289 25.84 24.23 -5.08
C HIS A 289 26.21 22.93 -4.34
N PHE A 290 27.49 22.72 -4.01
CA PHE A 290 27.92 21.61 -3.17
C PHE A 290 27.59 21.84 -1.70
N ALA A 291 27.56 23.10 -1.26
CA ALA A 291 27.39 23.46 0.13
C ALA A 291 25.93 23.33 0.58
N THR A 292 25.76 22.80 1.80
CA THR A 292 24.45 22.73 2.45
C THR A 292 23.89 24.15 2.69
N PRO A 293 22.67 24.48 2.21
CA PRO A 293 22.06 25.79 2.43
C PRO A 293 21.86 26.10 3.91
N ARG A 294 21.89 27.40 4.26
CA ARG A 294 21.71 27.85 5.65
C ARG A 294 20.24 27.80 6.06
N GLU A 295 20.00 27.25 7.25
CA GLU A 295 18.67 27.26 7.87
C GLU A 295 18.32 28.67 8.36
N SER A 296 17.04 29.06 8.27
CA SER A 296 16.59 30.39 8.72
C SER A 296 16.10 30.38 10.16
N TYR A 297 15.06 29.60 10.43
CA TYR A 297 14.39 29.51 11.71
C TYR A 297 13.60 28.19 11.82
N VAL A 298 13.24 27.83 13.05
CA VAL A 298 12.25 26.80 13.37
C VAL A 298 11.08 27.46 14.07
N VAL A 299 9.86 27.02 13.74
CA VAL A 299 8.63 27.45 14.40
C VAL A 299 7.99 26.27 15.11
N ALA A 300 7.55 26.50 16.34
CA ALA A 300 6.84 25.52 17.15
C ALA A 300 5.42 25.96 17.48
N GLY A 301 4.44 25.12 17.15
CA GLY A 301 3.09 25.20 17.69
C GLY A 301 3.06 24.59 19.08
N CYS A 302 2.61 25.34 20.08
CA CYS A 302 2.69 24.95 21.49
C CYS A 302 1.30 24.65 22.11
N SER A 303 1.32 23.94 23.23
CA SER A 303 0.12 23.59 24.02
C SER A 303 -0.50 24.74 24.84
N ASN A 304 0.05 25.95 24.78
CA ASN A 304 -0.33 27.07 25.65
C ASN A 304 -0.73 28.34 24.88
N SER A 305 -1.53 28.16 23.82
CA SER A 305 -2.02 29.26 22.97
C SER A 305 -0.90 30.09 22.37
N SER A 306 0.24 29.46 22.04
CA SER A 306 1.34 30.18 21.43
C SER A 306 2.01 29.45 20.29
N ILE A 307 2.49 30.23 19.33
CA ILE A 307 3.42 29.81 18.31
C ILE A 307 4.73 30.57 18.57
N ARG A 308 5.85 29.86 18.51
CA ARG A 308 7.17 30.43 18.86
C ARG A 308 8.15 30.22 17.72
N ARG A 309 8.82 31.31 17.32
CA ARG A 309 9.85 31.30 16.28
C ARG A 309 11.23 31.43 16.91
N PHE A 310 12.13 30.54 16.52
CA PHE A 310 13.52 30.50 16.94
C PHE A 310 14.42 30.63 15.72
N ASP A 311 15.21 31.69 15.66
CA ASP A 311 16.13 31.93 14.55
C ASP A 311 17.41 31.13 14.74
N ALA A 312 17.88 30.54 13.63
CA ALA A 312 19.14 29.84 13.57
C ALA A 312 20.32 30.82 13.84
N PRO A 313 21.45 30.34 14.37
CA PRO A 313 22.65 31.15 14.57
C PRO A 313 23.05 31.95 13.33
N ALA A 314 23.61 33.16 13.54
CA ALA A 314 23.95 34.10 12.45
C ALA A 314 25.01 33.56 11.48
N SER A 315 25.86 32.63 11.93
CA SER A 315 26.80 31.88 11.07
C SER A 315 26.09 31.00 10.05
N GLY A 316 24.78 30.75 10.21
CA GLY A 316 24.02 29.79 9.44
C GLY A 316 24.28 28.33 9.83
N ALA A 317 25.20 28.09 10.78
CA ALA A 317 25.38 26.79 11.40
C ALA A 317 24.20 26.51 12.33
N VAL A 318 23.73 25.26 12.36
CA VAL A 318 22.69 24.83 13.30
C VAL A 318 23.24 24.60 14.72
N ALA A 319 24.56 24.42 14.84
CA ALA A 319 25.27 24.36 16.10
C ALA A 319 25.41 25.77 16.69
N GLY A 320 25.00 25.95 17.94
CA GLY A 320 25.12 27.21 18.66
C GLY A 320 23.83 27.69 19.31
N LEU A 321 23.82 28.97 19.70
CA LEU A 321 22.71 29.56 20.45
C LEU A 321 21.60 30.04 19.51
N TRP A 322 20.46 29.35 19.55
CA TRP A 322 19.24 29.75 18.88
C TRP A 322 18.55 30.89 19.62
N ARG A 323 18.06 31.90 18.89
CA ARG A 323 17.42 33.08 19.49
C ARG A 323 15.91 32.99 19.34
N SER A 324 15.18 33.07 20.46
CA SER A 324 13.71 33.24 20.43
C SER A 324 13.38 34.66 20.00
N VAL A 325 12.73 34.82 18.84
CA VAL A 325 12.45 36.15 18.28
C VAL A 325 11.00 36.54 18.50
N HIS A 326 10.05 35.71 18.06
CA HIS A 326 8.63 36.01 18.13
C HIS A 326 7.86 34.98 18.94
N ARG A 327 6.93 35.48 19.76
CA ARG A 327 5.87 34.69 20.38
C ARG A 327 4.53 35.22 19.88
N MET A 328 3.92 34.49 18.95
CA MET A 328 2.58 34.75 18.44
C MET A 328 1.57 34.10 19.40
N THR A 329 0.53 34.83 19.80
CA THR A 329 -0.48 34.33 20.75
C THR A 329 -1.80 34.08 20.03
N LEU A 330 -2.49 33.02 20.46
CA LEU A 330 -3.79 32.63 19.94
C LEU A 330 -4.88 32.95 20.95
N ASP A 331 -6.11 33.06 20.44
CA ASP A 331 -7.30 33.22 21.25
C ASP A 331 -7.45 32.06 22.25
N GLN A 332 -8.04 32.34 23.40
CA GLN A 332 -8.36 31.36 24.45
C GLN A 332 -9.86 31.26 24.64
N LEU A 333 -10.38 30.05 24.83
CA LEU A 333 -11.79 29.86 25.12
C LEU A 333 -11.97 29.68 26.63
N ARG A 334 -12.71 30.60 27.28
CA ARG A 334 -13.02 30.53 28.73
C ARG A 334 -11.77 30.41 29.63
N GLY A 335 -10.64 30.96 29.20
CA GLY A 335 -9.37 30.87 29.92
C GLY A 335 -8.61 29.55 29.73
N GLU A 336 -9.15 28.59 28.96
CA GLU A 336 -8.44 27.37 28.60
C GLU A 336 -7.45 27.61 27.46
N HIS A 337 -6.30 26.95 27.56
CA HIS A 337 -5.28 27.02 26.53
C HIS A 337 -5.70 26.31 25.25
N THR A 338 -5.66 27.05 24.16
CA THR A 338 -5.73 26.51 22.80
C THR A 338 -4.43 25.82 22.41
N VAL A 339 -4.57 24.66 21.78
CA VAL A 339 -3.45 23.81 21.39
C VAL A 339 -3.21 23.97 19.88
N VAL A 340 -1.96 24.16 19.48
CA VAL A 340 -1.58 24.24 18.05
C VAL A 340 -1.08 22.88 17.58
N TRP A 341 -1.96 22.10 16.96
CA TRP A 341 -1.71 20.72 16.52
C TRP A 341 -0.97 20.62 15.21
N ALA A 342 -1.17 21.57 14.29
CA ALA A 342 -0.54 21.56 12.98
C ALA A 342 0.09 22.92 12.66
N ILE A 343 1.31 22.92 12.15
CA ILE A 343 2.02 24.12 11.71
C ILE A 343 2.82 23.85 10.45
N SER A 344 2.91 24.83 9.57
CA SER A 344 3.83 24.81 8.43
C SER A 344 4.27 26.22 8.06
N ALA A 345 5.40 26.34 7.36
CA ALA A 345 5.93 27.60 6.88
C ALA A 345 6.07 27.56 5.35
N LEU A 346 5.67 28.63 4.67
CA LEU A 346 5.81 28.81 3.24
C LEU A 346 7.14 29.49 2.89
N GLN A 347 7.47 29.54 1.60
CA GLN A 347 8.67 30.19 1.11
C GLN A 347 8.64 31.70 1.24
N ASP A 348 7.46 32.31 1.17
CA ASP A 348 7.26 33.75 1.30
C ASP A 348 7.34 34.24 2.76
N GLY A 349 7.64 33.35 3.72
CA GLY A 349 7.66 33.67 5.14
C GLY A 349 6.29 33.59 5.82
N THR A 350 5.24 33.18 5.11
CA THR A 350 3.93 32.95 5.75
C THR A 350 3.97 31.69 6.61
N ILE A 351 3.54 31.77 7.87
CA ILE A 351 3.28 30.61 8.73
C ILE A 351 1.79 30.31 8.69
N VAL A 352 1.42 29.03 8.63
CA VAL A 352 0.03 28.56 8.73
C VAL A 352 -0.09 27.65 9.94
N SER A 353 -1.13 27.87 10.75
CA SER A 353 -1.40 27.08 11.94
C SER A 353 -2.84 26.59 11.99
N GLY A 354 -3.03 25.34 12.42
CA GLY A 354 -4.32 24.76 12.79
C GLY A 354 -4.36 24.49 14.29
N ASP A 355 -5.46 24.90 14.95
CA ASP A 355 -5.61 24.80 16.41
C ASP A 355 -6.74 23.86 16.87
N SER A 356 -6.79 23.57 18.17
CA SER A 356 -7.83 22.76 18.83
C SER A 356 -9.21 23.43 18.82
N MET A 357 -9.27 24.72 18.48
CA MET A 357 -10.53 25.43 18.31
C MET A 357 -11.06 25.29 16.88
N GLY A 358 -10.37 24.61 15.97
CA GLY A 358 -10.80 24.51 14.57
C GLY A 358 -10.54 25.77 13.75
N ASN A 359 -9.70 26.69 14.25
CA ASN A 359 -9.27 27.83 13.45
C ASN A 359 -8.04 27.46 12.61
N VAL A 360 -8.00 28.02 11.40
CA VAL A 360 -6.81 28.08 10.57
C VAL A 360 -6.37 29.53 10.50
N LYS A 361 -5.15 29.82 10.94
CA LYS A 361 -4.58 31.18 11.00
C LYS A 361 -3.33 31.27 10.15
N PHE A 362 -3.17 32.42 9.51
CA PHE A 362 -2.00 32.79 8.71
C PHE A 362 -1.27 33.92 9.43
N TRP A 363 0.06 33.84 9.44
CA TRP A 363 0.93 34.74 10.18
C TRP A 363 2.08 35.20 9.30
N ASP A 364 2.49 36.44 9.48
CA ASP A 364 3.73 36.96 8.96
C ASP A 364 4.87 36.54 9.89
N ALA A 365 5.82 35.73 9.41
CA ALA A 365 6.91 35.25 10.26
C ALA A 365 7.86 36.38 10.69
N GLU A 366 8.07 37.40 9.84
CA GLU A 366 9.06 38.47 10.05
C GLU A 366 8.55 39.50 11.05
N MET A 367 7.28 39.87 10.97
CA MET A 367 6.64 40.76 11.94
C MET A 367 6.13 40.01 13.17
N GLY A 368 5.92 38.69 13.06
CA GLY A 368 5.32 37.87 14.11
C GLY A 368 3.85 38.22 14.38
N THR A 369 3.12 38.67 13.35
CA THR A 369 1.73 39.16 13.46
C THR A 369 0.76 38.24 12.71
N GLN A 370 -0.48 38.15 13.21
CA GLN A 370 -1.54 37.42 12.53
C GLN A 370 -2.02 38.24 11.32
N THR A 371 -1.95 37.66 10.12
CA THR A 371 -2.46 38.31 8.90
C THR A 371 -3.91 37.94 8.62
N GLN A 372 -4.29 36.67 8.81
CA GLN A 372 -5.64 36.17 8.58
C GLN A 372 -6.05 35.07 9.56
N SER A 373 -7.35 34.96 9.85
CA SER A 373 -7.91 33.91 10.69
C SER A 373 -9.22 33.41 10.08
N PHE A 374 -9.39 32.10 10.00
CA PHE A 374 -10.56 31.43 9.47
C PHE A 374 -11.08 30.42 10.48
N LYS A 375 -12.35 30.59 10.91
CA LYS A 375 -13.05 29.58 11.71
C LYS A 375 -13.67 28.55 10.76
N THR A 376 -12.89 27.55 10.39
CA THR A 376 -13.21 26.67 9.27
C THR A 376 -13.68 25.29 9.71
N HIS A 377 -13.08 24.76 10.77
CA HIS A 377 -13.38 23.46 11.34
C HIS A 377 -14.19 23.61 12.62
N LYS A 378 -14.92 22.54 12.97
CA LYS A 378 -15.75 22.47 14.18
C LYS A 378 -15.08 21.72 15.33
N ALA A 379 -13.91 21.15 15.08
CA ALA A 379 -13.07 20.46 16.02
C ALA A 379 -11.59 20.66 15.64
N ASP A 380 -10.69 20.05 16.38
CA ASP A 380 -9.23 20.17 16.26
C ASP A 380 -8.74 19.92 14.83
N VAL A 381 -7.90 20.84 14.34
CA VAL A 381 -7.18 20.72 13.06
C VAL A 381 -5.88 19.95 13.28
N LEU A 382 -5.86 18.66 12.95
CA LEU A 382 -4.73 17.77 13.26
C LEU A 382 -3.68 17.70 12.16
N ALA A 383 -4.06 17.97 10.90
CA ALA A 383 -3.18 17.78 9.75
C ALA A 383 -3.24 18.98 8.79
N LEU A 384 -2.10 19.28 8.18
CA LEU A 384 -1.93 20.33 7.19
C LEU A 384 -0.96 19.87 6.09
N ALA A 385 -1.25 20.22 4.83
CA ALA A 385 -0.34 20.02 3.71
C ALA A 385 -0.29 21.25 2.78
N ILE A 386 0.89 21.63 2.32
CA ILE A 386 1.09 22.74 1.37
C ILE A 386 1.14 22.18 -0.05
N GLY A 387 0.44 22.81 -0.98
CA GLY A 387 0.50 22.47 -2.41
C GLY A 387 1.91 22.63 -2.98
N ALA A 388 2.26 21.85 -4.00
CA ALA A 388 3.62 21.80 -4.55
C ALA A 388 4.17 23.16 -5.01
N ASP A 389 3.30 24.10 -5.37
CA ASP A 389 3.63 25.45 -5.81
C ASP A 389 3.60 26.51 -4.68
N GLY A 390 3.17 26.13 -3.47
CA GLY A 390 3.01 27.05 -2.34
C GLY A 390 1.82 28.01 -2.45
N THR A 391 0.91 27.85 -3.42
CA THR A 391 -0.25 28.76 -3.58
C THR A 391 -1.54 28.21 -2.98
N SER A 392 -1.51 26.96 -2.51
CA SER A 392 -2.63 26.28 -1.87
C SER A 392 -2.22 25.62 -0.56
N VAL A 393 -3.14 25.55 0.40
CA VAL A 393 -2.96 24.88 1.69
C VAL A 393 -4.20 24.05 1.99
N PHE A 394 -3.98 22.81 2.42
CA PHE A 394 -5.04 21.87 2.79
C PHE A 394 -4.98 21.58 4.27
N THR A 395 -6.14 21.54 4.93
CA THR A 395 -6.26 21.29 6.37
C THR A 395 -7.36 20.30 6.66
N SER A 396 -7.18 19.44 7.67
CA SER A 396 -8.16 18.46 8.11
C SER A 396 -7.93 18.05 9.56
N GLY A 397 -8.88 17.35 10.16
CA GLY A 397 -8.77 16.93 11.55
C GLY A 397 -9.94 16.08 12.04
N VAL A 398 -10.34 16.30 13.29
CA VAL A 398 -11.35 15.48 13.99
C VAL A 398 -12.74 15.60 13.36
N ASP A 399 -13.07 16.75 12.78
CA ASP A 399 -14.37 16.98 12.11
C ASP A 399 -14.45 16.37 10.70
N GLN A 400 -13.42 15.61 10.28
CA GLN A 400 -13.37 14.81 9.05
C GLN A 400 -13.46 15.62 7.75
N LYS A 401 -13.50 16.95 7.87
CA LYS A 401 -13.62 17.87 6.76
C LYS A 401 -12.23 18.25 6.31
N THR A 402 -11.94 18.12 5.03
CA THR A 402 -10.71 18.61 4.41
C THR A 402 -11.01 19.90 3.66
N VAL A 403 -10.33 20.99 4.00
CA VAL A 403 -10.55 22.33 3.45
C VAL A 403 -9.32 22.83 2.70
N GLU A 404 -9.56 23.39 1.51
CA GLU A 404 -8.58 24.05 0.67
C GLU A 404 -8.62 25.56 0.88
N PHE A 405 -7.44 26.13 1.09
CA PHE A 405 -7.18 27.56 1.02
C PHE A 405 -6.34 27.87 -0.22
N ARG A 406 -6.66 28.95 -0.94
CA ARG A 406 -5.86 29.44 -2.06
C ARG A 406 -5.42 30.87 -1.86
N LEU A 407 -4.21 31.16 -2.31
CA LEU A 407 -3.68 32.51 -2.42
C LEU A 407 -4.19 33.13 -3.71
N VAL A 408 -5.01 34.18 -3.59
CA VAL A 408 -5.55 34.93 -4.72
C VAL A 408 -4.99 36.34 -4.75
N THR A 409 -4.78 36.86 -5.95
CA THR A 409 -4.43 38.26 -6.17
C THR A 409 -5.72 39.05 -6.37
N ILE A 410 -5.99 39.99 -5.46
CA ILE A 410 -7.14 40.89 -5.53
C ILE A 410 -6.66 42.20 -6.15
N SER A 411 -7.07 42.46 -7.39
CA SER A 411 -6.85 43.76 -8.04
C SER A 411 -7.76 44.80 -7.40
N SER A 412 -7.19 45.94 -7.00
CA SER A 412 -7.96 47.07 -6.50
C SER A 412 -8.66 47.79 -7.66
N SER A 413 -9.90 48.25 -7.45
CA SER A 413 -10.67 49.03 -8.43
C SER A 413 -10.16 50.46 -8.61
N ARG A 414 -9.24 50.93 -7.75
CA ARG A 414 -8.63 52.25 -7.81
C ARG A 414 -7.35 52.21 -8.64
N SER A 415 -7.20 53.11 -9.62
CA SER A 415 -6.15 53.04 -10.65
C SER A 415 -4.70 53.15 -10.13
N ASN A 416 -4.48 53.46 -8.84
CA ASN A 416 -3.15 53.63 -8.23
C ASN A 416 -2.87 52.69 -7.03
N SER A 417 -3.69 51.66 -6.79
CA SER A 417 -3.46 50.73 -5.67
C SER A 417 -2.78 49.45 -6.15
N THR A 418 -1.67 49.08 -5.49
CA THR A 418 -1.00 47.80 -5.72
C THR A 418 -1.95 46.62 -5.45
N ALA A 419 -1.86 45.58 -6.29
CA ALA A 419 -2.66 44.38 -6.12
C ALA A 419 -2.25 43.66 -4.83
N SER A 420 -3.22 43.26 -4.00
CA SER A 420 -2.97 42.60 -2.72
C SER A 420 -3.15 41.09 -2.87
N ARG A 421 -2.22 40.31 -2.32
CA ARG A 421 -2.33 38.85 -2.23
C ARG A 421 -3.01 38.49 -0.92
N ARG A 422 -4.04 37.65 -0.99
CA ARG A 422 -4.83 37.24 0.17
C ARG A 422 -5.24 35.79 0.07
N TRP A 423 -5.19 35.07 1.20
CA TRP A 423 -5.74 33.73 1.28
C TRP A 423 -7.27 33.78 1.35
N ILE A 424 -7.91 32.84 0.65
CA ILE A 424 -9.35 32.59 0.73
C ILE A 424 -9.58 31.11 1.06
N GLN A 425 -10.66 30.82 1.78
CA GLN A 425 -11.17 29.45 1.89
C GLN A 425 -11.88 29.12 0.58
N ALA A 426 -11.26 28.30 -0.26
CA ALA A 426 -11.75 28.01 -1.61
C ALA A 426 -12.84 26.94 -1.62
N SER A 427 -12.61 25.81 -0.95
CA SER A 427 -13.54 24.68 -0.97
C SER A 427 -13.36 23.77 0.26
N GLY A 428 -14.37 22.95 0.58
CA GLY A 428 -14.29 22.01 1.70
C GLY A 428 -15.12 20.75 1.47
N ARG A 429 -14.55 19.58 1.76
CA ARG A 429 -15.13 18.27 1.46
C ARG A 429 -14.97 17.33 2.65
N ARG A 430 -15.96 16.49 2.94
CA ARG A 430 -15.83 15.41 3.94
C ARG A 430 -15.48 14.11 3.22
N LEU A 431 -14.21 13.72 3.34
CA LEU A 431 -13.66 12.57 2.60
C LEU A 431 -13.57 11.33 3.49
N HIS A 432 -13.24 11.52 4.76
CA HIS A 432 -13.06 10.46 5.76
C HIS A 432 -14.34 10.22 6.58
N SER A 433 -14.44 9.05 7.22
CA SER A 433 -15.52 8.73 8.16
C SER A 433 -15.15 8.95 9.62
N HIS A 434 -13.87 9.17 9.91
CA HIS A 434 -13.29 9.49 11.22
C HIS A 434 -12.17 10.52 11.07
N ASP A 435 -11.54 10.87 12.19
CA ASP A 435 -10.44 11.84 12.30
C ASP A 435 -9.37 11.62 11.23
N VAL A 436 -9.00 12.70 10.56
CA VAL A 436 -7.84 12.74 9.65
C VAL A 436 -6.61 13.12 10.47
N ARG A 437 -5.62 12.23 10.52
CA ARG A 437 -4.41 12.41 11.35
C ARG A 437 -3.20 12.87 10.56
N ALA A 438 -3.12 12.53 9.28
CA ALA A 438 -1.97 12.86 8.46
C ALA A 438 -2.36 13.13 7.01
N MET A 439 -1.60 14.01 6.35
CA MET A 439 -1.81 14.44 4.97
C MET A 439 -0.46 14.72 4.29
N VAL A 440 -0.29 14.30 3.04
CA VAL A 440 0.89 14.58 2.21
C VAL A 440 0.49 14.87 0.77
N ILE A 441 1.27 15.67 0.05
CA ILE A 441 1.05 15.97 -1.37
C ILE A 441 2.24 15.46 -2.19
N SER A 442 1.94 14.80 -3.31
CA SER A 442 2.91 14.37 -4.34
C SER A 442 2.71 15.17 -5.63
N PRO A 443 3.75 15.81 -6.19
CA PRO A 443 5.08 15.99 -5.60
C PRO A 443 5.04 16.89 -4.35
N PRO A 444 5.99 16.75 -3.42
CA PRO A 444 6.03 17.57 -2.20
C PRO A 444 6.38 19.02 -2.50
N TYR A 445 5.92 19.93 -1.63
CA TYR A 445 6.33 21.32 -1.62
C TYR A 445 7.84 21.41 -1.35
N THR A 446 8.61 21.75 -2.38
CA THR A 446 10.08 21.79 -2.32
C THR A 446 10.62 23.03 -3.03
N LEU A 447 11.74 23.54 -2.54
CA LEU A 447 12.50 24.59 -3.21
C LEU A 447 13.50 23.94 -4.15
N ALA A 448 13.81 24.62 -5.26
CA ALA A 448 14.98 24.25 -6.03
C ALA A 448 16.21 24.44 -5.15
N LEU A 449 16.81 23.33 -4.68
CA LEU A 449 18.22 23.35 -4.31
C LEU A 449 19.01 23.86 -5.53
N PRO A 450 20.15 24.53 -5.34
CA PRO A 450 21.08 24.79 -6.42
C PRO A 450 21.57 23.42 -6.94
N SER A 451 20.86 22.87 -7.92
CA SER A 451 21.24 21.71 -8.68
C SER A 451 21.10 22.12 -10.14
N PRO A 452 21.84 21.53 -11.09
CA PRO A 452 21.46 21.64 -12.48
C PRO A 452 19.96 21.28 -12.60
N PRO A 453 19.17 22.06 -13.37
CA PRO A 453 17.76 21.76 -13.55
C PRO A 453 17.64 20.31 -14.03
N PRO A 454 16.70 19.51 -13.51
CA PRO A 454 16.42 18.21 -14.09
C PRO A 454 16.14 18.41 -15.57
N THR A 455 16.61 17.47 -16.38
CA THR A 455 16.42 17.46 -17.84
C THR A 455 14.94 17.34 -18.23
N SER A 456 14.04 17.07 -17.26
CA SER A 456 12.59 17.06 -17.42
C SER A 456 11.91 18.24 -16.69
N PRO A 457 10.90 18.88 -17.29
CA PRO A 457 10.19 20.00 -16.66
C PRO A 457 9.42 19.55 -15.40
N ARG A 458 9.73 20.17 -14.25
CA ARG A 458 9.22 19.84 -12.89
C ARG A 458 7.70 19.96 -12.68
N PHE A 459 6.90 20.24 -13.71
CA PHE A 459 5.45 20.52 -13.57
C PHE A 459 4.56 19.85 -14.64
N ALA A 460 4.99 18.73 -15.22
CA ALA A 460 4.18 17.98 -16.19
C ALA A 460 3.13 17.04 -15.56
N GLN A 461 2.99 17.01 -14.23
CA GLN A 461 2.11 16.06 -13.53
C GLN A 461 1.07 16.73 -12.64
N VAL A 462 -0.12 16.11 -12.55
CA VAL A 462 -1.20 16.52 -11.63
C VAL A 462 -0.79 16.21 -10.19
N PRO A 463 -0.78 17.21 -9.28
CA PRO A 463 -0.53 17.00 -7.85
C PRO A 463 -1.65 16.19 -7.19
N ILE A 464 -1.26 15.29 -6.29
CA ILE A 464 -2.16 14.39 -5.57
C ILE A 464 -1.99 14.60 -4.07
N LEU A 465 -3.09 14.95 -3.40
CA LEU A 465 -3.19 14.93 -1.96
C LEU A 465 -3.58 13.51 -1.51
N THR A 466 -2.82 12.97 -0.57
CA THR A 466 -3.10 11.70 0.11
C THR A 466 -3.34 11.97 1.59
N SER A 467 -4.46 11.50 2.12
CA SER A 467 -4.83 11.65 3.54
C SER A 467 -5.18 10.31 4.18
N GLY A 468 -4.94 10.20 5.49
CA GLY A 468 -5.18 8.98 6.26
C GLY A 468 -5.52 9.30 7.71
N GLY A 469 -6.24 8.38 8.36
CA GLY A 469 -6.72 8.59 9.72
C GLY A 469 -7.24 7.34 10.42
N LEU A 470 -8.15 7.55 11.37
CA LEU A 470 -8.74 6.49 12.17
C LEU A 470 -9.65 5.55 11.37
N ASP A 471 -10.06 5.94 10.16
CA ASP A 471 -10.87 5.11 9.27
C ASP A 471 -10.06 4.11 8.42
N LEU A 472 -8.78 3.92 8.75
CA LEU A 472 -7.88 2.85 8.27
C LEU A 472 -7.50 2.94 6.77
N SER A 473 -8.28 3.68 5.98
CA SER A 473 -8.12 3.84 4.54
C SER A 473 -7.26 5.05 4.17
N LEU A 474 -6.48 4.89 3.10
CA LEU A 474 -5.87 6.02 2.40
C LEU A 474 -6.89 6.60 1.42
N ILE A 475 -7.01 7.92 1.41
CA ILE A 475 -7.81 8.65 0.43
C ILE A 475 -6.90 9.50 -0.42
N THR A 476 -7.03 9.40 -1.75
CA THR A 476 -6.28 10.21 -2.71
C THR A 476 -7.21 11.11 -3.51
N VAL A 477 -6.78 12.35 -3.74
CA VAL A 477 -7.56 13.35 -4.48
C VAL A 477 -6.62 14.28 -5.26
N CYS A 478 -7.02 14.70 -6.46
CA CYS A 478 -6.25 15.66 -7.24
C CYS A 478 -6.39 17.07 -6.63
N VAL A 479 -5.31 17.84 -6.65
CA VAL A 479 -5.26 19.18 -6.03
C VAL A 479 -4.59 20.20 -6.94
N SER A 480 -4.87 20.14 -8.26
CA SER A 480 -4.20 21.03 -9.21
C SER A 480 -4.56 22.50 -8.95
N PRO A 481 -3.57 23.41 -8.91
CA PRO A 481 -3.79 24.84 -8.71
C PRO A 481 -4.16 25.59 -10.01
N VAL A 482 -4.17 24.93 -11.17
CA VAL A 482 -4.19 25.61 -12.48
C VAL A 482 -5.52 26.35 -12.72
N PRO A 483 -5.51 27.68 -12.91
CA PRO A 483 -6.64 28.39 -13.47
C PRO A 483 -6.79 28.00 -14.95
N ALA A 484 -8.01 27.78 -15.41
CA ALA A 484 -8.38 27.37 -16.78
C ALA A 484 -7.74 28.16 -17.95
N ARG A 485 -7.01 29.26 -17.70
CA ARG A 485 -6.28 30.07 -18.70
C ARG A 485 -4.94 29.50 -19.17
N ALA A 486 -4.27 28.61 -18.42
CA ALA A 486 -2.99 28.02 -18.84
C ALA A 486 -3.14 26.82 -19.82
N ILE A 487 -4.38 26.42 -20.13
CA ILE A 487 -4.71 25.24 -20.95
C ILE A 487 -4.53 25.51 -22.46
N LYS A 488 -4.08 26.70 -22.87
CA LYS A 488 -3.98 27.03 -24.30
C LYS A 488 -2.77 26.44 -25.04
N SER A 489 -1.76 25.86 -24.36
CA SER A 489 -0.63 25.24 -25.06
C SER A 489 -0.09 23.92 -24.47
N ALA A 490 -0.76 23.32 -23.49
CA ALA A 490 -0.34 22.05 -22.88
C ALA A 490 -1.32 20.93 -23.26
N ARG A 491 -0.79 19.76 -23.65
CA ARG A 491 -1.55 18.51 -23.72
C ARG A 491 -2.41 18.41 -22.44
N SER A 492 -3.73 18.26 -22.57
CA SER A 492 -4.66 18.18 -21.45
C SER A 492 -4.15 17.15 -20.44
N LEU A 493 -3.72 17.59 -19.25
CA LEU A 493 -3.31 16.69 -18.17
C LEU A 493 -4.47 15.78 -17.80
N THR A 494 -4.22 14.47 -17.72
CA THR A 494 -5.23 13.48 -17.38
C THR A 494 -5.28 13.28 -15.86
N ASN A 495 -6.48 13.08 -15.33
CA ASN A 495 -6.66 12.74 -13.92
C ASN A 495 -6.07 11.33 -13.66
N PRO A 496 -5.05 11.19 -12.80
CA PRO A 496 -4.41 9.90 -12.55
C PRO A 496 -5.21 9.02 -11.56
N ILE A 497 -6.21 9.58 -10.87
CA ILE A 497 -6.96 8.92 -9.79
C ILE A 497 -8.30 8.35 -10.28
N SER A 498 -8.92 9.03 -11.26
CA SER A 498 -10.26 8.70 -11.74
C SER A 498 -10.36 8.88 -13.25
N ASP A 499 -11.35 8.23 -13.86
CA ASP A 499 -11.63 8.41 -15.29
C ASP A 499 -12.29 9.78 -15.59
N HIS A 500 -12.58 10.56 -14.54
CA HIS A 500 -13.16 11.89 -14.64
C HIS A 500 -12.09 12.91 -15.04
N ARG A 501 -12.40 13.82 -15.97
CA ARG A 501 -11.42 14.79 -16.50
C ARG A 501 -10.99 15.87 -15.50
N SER A 502 -11.83 16.19 -14.52
CA SER A 502 -11.51 17.24 -13.54
C SER A 502 -10.33 16.86 -12.65
N ILE A 503 -9.41 17.81 -12.48
CA ILE A 503 -8.22 17.73 -11.61
C ILE A 503 -8.25 18.79 -10.49
N GLU A 504 -9.33 19.57 -10.39
CA GLU A 504 -9.54 20.57 -9.35
C GLU A 504 -10.09 19.92 -8.08
N TYR A 505 -9.61 20.33 -6.91
CA TYR A 505 -9.96 19.68 -5.65
C TYR A 505 -11.46 19.67 -5.35
N GLU A 506 -12.20 20.72 -5.71
CA GLU A 506 -13.64 20.82 -5.46
C GLU A 506 -14.45 19.79 -6.28
N THR A 507 -14.13 19.66 -7.57
CA THR A 507 -14.96 18.93 -8.54
C THR A 507 -14.40 17.55 -8.91
N THR A 508 -13.16 17.24 -8.51
CA THR A 508 -12.54 15.95 -8.83
C THR A 508 -13.06 14.81 -7.95
N VAL A 509 -13.06 13.60 -8.50
CA VAL A 509 -13.42 12.39 -7.77
C VAL A 509 -12.22 11.94 -6.92
N HIS A 510 -12.46 11.69 -5.63
CA HIS A 510 -11.47 11.10 -4.76
C HIS A 510 -11.52 9.58 -4.88
N ARG A 511 -10.42 8.92 -4.51
CA ARG A 511 -10.36 7.47 -4.39
C ARG A 511 -10.09 7.10 -2.95
N ARG A 512 -10.86 6.14 -2.44
CA ARG A 512 -10.61 5.47 -1.17
C ARG A 512 -10.00 4.10 -1.44
N ALA A 513 -8.75 3.90 -1.04
CA ALA A 513 -8.11 2.59 -1.09
C ALA A 513 -8.75 1.65 -0.06
N ALA A 514 -8.83 0.37 -0.38
CA ALA A 514 -9.20 -0.63 0.61
C ALA A 514 -8.19 -0.64 1.77
N TYR A 515 -8.67 -0.78 3.00
CA TYR A 515 -7.83 -0.90 4.19
C TYR A 515 -7.18 -2.29 4.34
N VAL A 516 -7.37 -3.18 3.36
CA VAL A 516 -6.81 -4.53 3.36
C VAL A 516 -5.33 -4.46 2.93
N PRO A 517 -4.40 -5.11 3.67
CA PRO A 517 -3.00 -5.21 3.28
C PRO A 517 -2.87 -5.81 1.88
N GLN A 518 -2.05 -5.18 1.03
CA GLN A 518 -1.88 -5.66 -0.34
C GLN A 518 -0.90 -6.84 -0.48
N ARG A 519 -0.06 -7.08 0.54
CA ARG A 519 0.96 -8.15 0.55
C ARG A 519 0.86 -9.11 1.72
N SER A 520 0.51 -8.61 2.90
CA SER A 520 0.34 -9.46 4.09
C SER A 520 -0.89 -10.33 3.93
N LYS A 521 -0.75 -11.62 4.27
CA LYS A 521 -1.85 -12.59 4.27
C LYS A 521 -2.17 -12.95 5.72
N PRO A 522 -3.10 -12.24 6.37
CA PRO A 522 -3.39 -12.45 7.79
C PRO A 522 -4.21 -13.71 8.06
N PHE A 523 -4.66 -14.43 7.03
CA PHE A 523 -5.42 -15.66 7.18
C PHE A 523 -4.83 -16.78 6.33
N ALA A 524 -4.94 -18.01 6.84
CA ALA A 524 -4.72 -19.23 6.07
C ALA A 524 -5.76 -20.29 6.48
N VAL A 525 -5.94 -21.29 5.63
CA VAL A 525 -6.96 -22.33 5.80
C VAL A 525 -6.34 -23.73 5.69
N ALA A 526 -6.82 -24.66 6.50
CA ALA A 526 -6.52 -26.09 6.38
C ALA A 526 -7.81 -26.88 6.18
N GLY A 527 -7.79 -27.82 5.24
CA GLY A 527 -8.98 -28.52 4.78
C GLY A 527 -8.78 -29.98 4.38
N GLN A 528 -7.57 -30.56 4.52
CA GLN A 528 -7.33 -31.95 4.17
C GLN A 528 -7.75 -32.89 5.30
N GLY A 529 -8.41 -34.01 4.96
CA GLY A 529 -8.95 -34.95 5.94
C GLY A 529 -10.04 -34.32 6.82
N GLU A 530 -9.94 -34.53 8.14
CA GLU A 530 -10.86 -33.97 9.15
C GLU A 530 -10.53 -32.52 9.53
N ALA A 531 -9.40 -31.96 9.06
CA ALA A 531 -9.04 -30.59 9.36
C ALA A 531 -9.99 -29.61 8.67
N ARG A 532 -10.53 -28.67 9.44
CA ARG A 532 -11.35 -27.55 8.97
C ARG A 532 -11.01 -26.33 9.81
N TRP A 533 -9.80 -25.82 9.59
CA TRP A 533 -9.24 -24.74 10.41
C TRP A 533 -9.10 -23.46 9.59
N LEU A 534 -9.52 -22.34 10.19
CA LEU A 534 -9.18 -21.00 9.74
C LEU A 534 -8.25 -20.39 10.79
N ILE A 535 -7.03 -20.03 10.37
CA ILE A 535 -6.09 -19.29 11.22
C ILE A 535 -6.20 -17.80 10.93
N CYS A 536 -6.07 -17.00 11.99
CA CYS A 536 -6.10 -15.54 11.95
C CYS A 536 -4.84 -15.02 12.66
N GLN A 537 -3.93 -14.45 11.89
CA GLN A 537 -2.75 -13.76 12.37
C GLN A 537 -3.15 -12.43 13.03
N ARG A 538 -2.63 -12.19 14.22
CA ARG A 538 -2.65 -10.90 14.91
C ARG A 538 -1.23 -10.37 15.02
N ASP A 539 -1.06 -9.14 15.46
CA ASP A 539 0.27 -8.51 15.56
C ASP A 539 1.27 -9.37 16.36
N ARG A 540 0.87 -9.91 17.51
CA ARG A 540 1.74 -10.71 18.40
C ARG A 540 1.19 -12.10 18.75
N GLY A 541 0.33 -12.66 17.90
CA GLY A 541 -0.34 -13.93 18.19
C GLY A 541 -1.15 -14.49 17.04
N VAL A 542 -1.76 -15.65 17.25
CA VAL A 542 -2.61 -16.32 16.26
C VAL A 542 -3.87 -16.87 16.94
N ALA A 543 -5.03 -16.65 16.33
CA ALA A 543 -6.28 -17.30 16.69
C ALA A 543 -6.60 -18.41 15.68
N ILE A 544 -7.15 -19.53 16.16
CA ILE A 544 -7.52 -20.69 15.35
C ILE A 544 -9.01 -20.96 15.53
N TRP A 545 -9.72 -21.07 14.42
CA TRP A 545 -11.16 -21.30 14.36
C TRP A 545 -11.45 -22.61 13.65
N LYS A 546 -12.38 -23.39 14.17
CA LYS A 546 -12.96 -24.56 13.51
C LYS A 546 -14.13 -24.12 12.64
N LEU A 547 -14.23 -24.67 11.44
CA LEU A 547 -15.38 -24.51 10.55
C LEU A 547 -16.21 -25.80 10.57
N ASP A 548 -17.53 -25.67 10.58
CA ASP A 548 -18.43 -26.83 10.49
C ASP A 548 -18.48 -27.40 9.07
N ASP A 549 -18.68 -28.71 8.95
CA ASP A 549 -18.88 -29.35 7.64
C ASP A 549 -20.34 -29.15 7.18
N PRO A 550 -20.58 -28.36 6.12
CA PRO A 550 -21.92 -28.09 5.62
C PRO A 550 -22.59 -29.32 4.98
N LYS A 551 -21.82 -30.37 4.62
CA LYS A 551 -22.37 -31.62 4.06
C LYS A 551 -23.01 -32.48 5.15
N LEU A 552 -22.48 -32.46 6.38
CA LEU A 552 -23.05 -33.16 7.54
C LEU A 552 -24.37 -32.52 8.00
N GLN A 553 -24.52 -31.20 7.87
CA GLN A 553 -25.75 -30.49 8.27
C GLN A 553 -26.98 -30.82 7.41
N ARG A 554 -26.83 -31.34 6.19
CA ARG A 554 -27.97 -31.69 5.30
C ARG A 554 -28.58 -33.07 5.58
N GLY A 555 -28.01 -33.87 6.48
CA GLY A 555 -28.33 -35.29 6.63
C GLY A 555 -29.06 -35.73 7.91
N SER A 556 -29.16 -34.91 8.96
CA SER A 556 -29.69 -35.38 10.25
C SER A 556 -30.76 -34.46 10.85
N THR A 557 -32.04 -34.79 10.66
CA THR A 557 -33.12 -34.40 11.58
C THR A 557 -33.22 -35.33 12.80
N GLN A 558 -32.34 -36.33 12.93
CA GLN A 558 -32.24 -37.18 14.11
C GLN A 558 -30.76 -37.47 14.41
N GLY A 559 -30.29 -37.05 15.59
CA GLY A 559 -28.90 -37.26 16.04
C GLY A 559 -28.17 -36.00 16.54
N ARG A 560 -28.85 -35.10 17.27
CA ARG A 560 -28.19 -34.02 18.00
C ARG A 560 -27.60 -34.57 19.30
N SER A 561 -26.32 -34.91 19.31
CA SER A 561 -25.55 -35.09 20.54
C SER A 561 -24.08 -34.70 20.33
N GLY A 562 -23.60 -33.72 21.11
CA GLY A 562 -22.22 -33.81 21.60
C GLY A 562 -21.34 -32.57 21.58
N TRP A 563 -21.81 -31.40 22.00
CA TRP A 563 -20.93 -30.39 22.65
C TRP A 563 -21.75 -29.70 23.76
N LYS A 564 -21.89 -30.35 24.92
CA LYS A 564 -22.42 -29.70 26.12
C LYS A 564 -21.29 -28.90 26.77
N ALA A 565 -21.41 -27.57 26.75
CA ALA A 565 -20.66 -26.71 27.65
C ALA A 565 -21.02 -27.10 29.09
N ARG A 566 -20.00 -27.41 29.89
CA ARG A 566 -20.14 -27.76 31.30
C ARG A 566 -20.09 -26.46 32.09
N GLN A 567 -21.24 -26.03 32.56
CA GLN A 567 -21.40 -24.98 33.54
C GLN A 567 -21.26 -25.64 34.92
N ASP A 568 -20.13 -25.43 35.59
CA ASP A 568 -20.00 -25.76 37.01
C ASP A 568 -20.20 -24.47 37.85
N HIS A 569 -21.10 -24.62 38.81
CA HIS A 569 -21.65 -23.72 39.82
C HIS A 569 -20.75 -22.60 40.38
N LEU A 570 -21.31 -21.38 40.43
CA LEU A 570 -21.27 -20.47 41.59
C LEU A 570 -22.60 -19.69 41.65
N ASP A 571 -23.08 -19.44 42.86
CA ASP A 571 -24.45 -19.10 43.24
C ASP A 571 -25.05 -17.81 42.66
N GLY A 572 -26.33 -17.91 42.28
CA GLY A 572 -27.40 -16.97 42.60
C GLY A 572 -27.25 -15.50 42.23
N VAL A 573 -27.52 -15.15 40.97
CA VAL A 573 -28.22 -13.90 40.60
C VAL A 573 -29.16 -14.22 39.44
N GLN A 574 -30.42 -13.83 39.62
CA GLN A 574 -31.50 -13.96 38.64
C GLN A 574 -31.35 -12.80 37.65
N GLU A 575 -30.82 -13.06 36.46
CA GLU A 575 -30.81 -12.10 35.34
C GLU A 575 -31.81 -12.56 34.27
N GLU A 576 -32.46 -11.54 33.72
CA GLU A 576 -33.60 -11.59 32.81
C GLU A 576 -33.28 -12.34 31.51
N LEU A 577 -34.26 -13.10 31.03
CA LEU A 577 -34.21 -13.84 29.78
C LEU A 577 -34.32 -12.87 28.60
N ASP A 578 -33.21 -12.61 27.92
CA ASP A 578 -33.23 -12.15 26.53
C ASP A 578 -33.33 -13.39 25.62
N ASP A 579 -34.53 -13.62 25.10
CA ASP A 579 -34.88 -14.62 24.09
C ASP A 579 -34.35 -14.23 22.70
N ASP A 580 -33.02 -14.27 22.49
CA ASP A 580 -32.41 -14.15 21.16
C ASP A 580 -31.71 -15.47 20.73
N GLU A 581 -32.48 -16.26 19.97
CA GLU A 581 -32.05 -17.22 18.94
C GLU A 581 -30.75 -18.05 19.16
N GLU A 582 -30.90 -19.23 19.79
CA GLU A 582 -29.94 -20.35 19.68
C GLU A 582 -29.91 -20.96 18.26
N GLY A 583 -29.31 -20.23 17.32
CA GLY A 583 -28.76 -20.78 16.08
C GLY A 583 -27.29 -21.11 16.29
N THR A 584 -26.93 -22.40 16.42
CA THR A 584 -25.51 -22.81 16.55
C THR A 584 -24.70 -22.24 15.39
N THR A 585 -23.80 -21.29 15.69
CA THR A 585 -22.92 -20.66 14.71
C THR A 585 -22.09 -21.75 14.02
N GLY A 586 -22.05 -21.79 12.69
CA GLY A 586 -21.33 -22.81 11.91
C GLY A 586 -19.79 -22.77 12.02
N TRP A 587 -19.27 -22.32 13.15
CA TRP A 587 -17.86 -22.12 13.50
C TRP A 587 -17.68 -22.11 15.03
N ALA A 588 -16.47 -22.44 15.50
CA ALA A 588 -16.10 -22.35 16.91
C ALA A 588 -14.64 -21.91 17.07
N LYS A 589 -14.33 -21.05 18.06
CA LYS A 589 -12.95 -20.69 18.39
C LYS A 589 -12.28 -21.88 19.08
N ALA A 590 -11.18 -22.37 18.53
CA ALA A 590 -10.54 -23.59 19.00
C ALA A 590 -9.29 -23.33 19.84
N ALA A 591 -8.51 -22.30 19.48
CA ALA A 591 -7.32 -21.91 20.24
C ALA A 591 -6.96 -20.45 20.01
N GLU A 592 -6.21 -19.89 20.95
CA GLU A 592 -5.58 -18.58 20.85
C GLU A 592 -4.18 -18.66 21.43
N LEU A 593 -3.20 -18.17 20.67
CA LEU A 593 -1.79 -18.18 21.03
C LEU A 593 -1.28 -16.75 21.14
N GLU A 594 -0.84 -16.36 22.33
CA GLU A 594 -0.01 -15.16 22.53
C GLU A 594 1.47 -15.56 22.43
N LEU A 595 2.24 -14.85 21.61
CA LEU A 595 3.61 -15.21 21.29
C LEU A 595 4.60 -14.16 21.82
N LYS A 596 5.70 -14.63 22.40
CA LYS A 596 6.87 -13.80 22.70
C LYS A 596 7.67 -13.62 21.41
N LEU A 597 7.65 -12.41 20.86
CA LEU A 597 8.23 -12.04 19.57
C LEU A 597 9.08 -10.78 19.71
N HIS A 598 10.00 -10.57 18.77
CA HIS A 598 10.80 -9.35 18.66
C HIS A 598 10.03 -8.29 17.88
N THR A 599 9.45 -8.67 16.74
CA THR A 599 8.60 -7.80 15.93
C THR A 599 7.15 -8.29 15.91
N ASN A 600 6.27 -7.53 15.26
CA ASN A 600 4.99 -8.07 14.81
C ASN A 600 5.20 -9.27 13.88
N LEU A 601 4.24 -10.19 13.85
CA LEU A 601 4.22 -11.32 12.93
C LEU A 601 4.16 -10.81 11.49
N ILE A 602 4.99 -11.39 10.63
CA ILE A 602 5.03 -11.07 9.20
C ILE A 602 4.53 -12.22 8.32
N ALA A 603 4.56 -13.45 8.84
CA ALA A 603 4.07 -14.63 8.13
C ALA A 603 3.46 -15.65 9.10
N SER A 604 2.38 -16.30 8.65
CA SER A 604 1.82 -17.47 9.31
C SER A 604 1.20 -18.40 8.27
N THR A 605 1.23 -19.70 8.55
CA THR A 605 0.61 -20.71 7.69
C THR A 605 0.33 -21.98 8.49
N ILE A 606 -0.64 -22.76 8.03
CA ILE A 606 -1.06 -24.03 8.62
C ILE A 606 -0.92 -25.14 7.58
N SER A 607 -0.50 -26.32 7.98
CA SER A 607 -0.41 -27.46 7.06
C SER A 607 -1.79 -27.89 6.58
N PRO A 608 -1.91 -28.41 5.34
CA PRO A 608 -3.18 -28.88 4.80
C PRO A 608 -3.94 -29.86 5.72
N ASP A 609 -3.22 -30.76 6.39
CA ASP A 609 -3.76 -31.74 7.35
C ASP A 609 -4.09 -31.16 8.74
N GLY A 610 -3.81 -29.87 8.97
CA GLY A 610 -4.06 -29.16 10.22
C GLY A 610 -3.16 -29.57 11.39
N ARG A 611 -2.08 -30.33 11.18
CA ARG A 611 -1.18 -30.80 12.26
C ARG A 611 -0.05 -29.85 12.59
N TRP A 612 0.33 -28.95 11.69
CA TRP A 612 1.45 -28.04 11.86
C TRP A 612 1.01 -26.59 11.68
N LEU A 613 1.43 -25.73 12.59
CA LEU A 613 1.30 -24.28 12.50
C LEU A 613 2.69 -23.66 12.52
N ALA A 614 3.04 -22.94 11.46
CA ALA A 614 4.27 -22.17 11.39
C ALA A 614 3.94 -20.67 11.44
N VAL A 615 4.68 -19.93 12.27
CA VAL A 615 4.53 -18.48 12.46
C VAL A 615 5.91 -17.85 12.50
N SER A 616 6.05 -16.66 11.94
CA SER A 616 7.34 -15.98 11.90
C SER A 616 7.21 -14.48 12.12
N ASP A 617 8.13 -13.96 12.93
CA ASP A 617 8.46 -12.54 12.97
C ASP A 617 9.71 -12.29 12.10
N LEU A 618 10.31 -11.10 12.17
CA LEU A 618 11.48 -10.79 11.36
C LEU A 618 12.71 -11.64 11.75
N TYR A 619 12.82 -12.10 13.00
CA TYR A 619 14.03 -12.68 13.59
C TYR A 619 13.94 -14.19 13.85
N GLU A 620 12.75 -14.74 14.06
CA GLU A 620 12.56 -16.14 14.45
C GLU A 620 11.29 -16.74 13.84
N THR A 621 11.44 -17.92 13.24
CA THR A 621 10.32 -18.79 12.86
C THR A 621 10.04 -19.82 13.95
N LYS A 622 8.80 -19.87 14.42
CA LYS A 622 8.32 -20.84 15.42
C LYS A 622 7.39 -21.86 14.76
N LEU A 623 7.63 -23.14 15.03
CA LEU A 623 6.79 -24.24 14.59
C LEU A 623 6.04 -24.85 15.78
N PHE A 624 4.75 -25.13 15.58
CA PHE A 624 3.87 -25.76 16.56
C PHE A 624 3.23 -27.02 15.96
N ARG A 625 3.21 -28.10 16.74
CA ARG A 625 2.40 -29.29 16.45
C ARG A 625 1.03 -29.10 17.09
N LEU A 626 -0.03 -29.22 16.31
CA LEU A 626 -1.41 -29.13 16.75
C LEU A 626 -1.95 -30.54 17.01
N GLU A 627 -2.47 -30.77 18.22
CA GLU A 627 -3.03 -32.06 18.62
C GLU A 627 -4.40 -31.85 19.27
N LEU A 628 -5.40 -32.66 18.92
CA LEU A 628 -6.66 -32.67 19.67
C LEU A 628 -6.47 -33.49 20.96
N ARG A 629 -6.79 -32.90 22.10
CA ARG A 629 -6.79 -33.54 23.41
C ARG A 629 -8.15 -33.35 24.02
N ASN A 630 -8.88 -34.44 24.23
CA ASN A 630 -10.25 -34.40 24.77
C ASN A 630 -11.22 -33.51 23.97
N GLY A 631 -10.99 -33.33 22.67
CA GLY A 631 -11.77 -32.44 21.80
C GLY A 631 -11.19 -31.04 21.62
N ASP A 632 -10.29 -30.60 22.50
CA ASP A 632 -9.68 -29.27 22.45
C ASP A 632 -8.36 -29.27 21.67
N LEU A 633 -8.12 -28.20 20.91
CA LEU A 633 -6.91 -28.03 20.11
C LEU A 633 -5.74 -27.57 21.00
N SER A 634 -4.73 -28.41 21.14
CA SER A 634 -3.54 -28.14 21.96
C SER A 634 -2.30 -27.89 21.07
N PRO A 635 -1.84 -26.63 20.94
CA PRO A 635 -0.61 -26.31 20.24
C PRO A 635 0.63 -26.60 21.09
N ARG A 636 1.63 -27.28 20.52
CA ARG A 636 2.91 -27.61 21.16
C ARG A 636 4.10 -27.12 20.36
N ARG A 637 4.85 -26.14 20.91
CA ARG A 637 6.05 -25.57 20.28
C ARG A 637 7.15 -26.61 20.11
N GLN A 638 7.72 -26.68 18.91
CA GLN A 638 8.85 -27.52 18.58
C GLN A 638 10.16 -26.74 18.77
N LYS A 639 10.82 -26.91 19.92
CA LYS A 639 12.03 -26.12 20.24
C LYS A 639 13.24 -26.48 19.36
N MET A 640 13.39 -27.76 19.01
CA MET A 640 14.50 -28.25 18.17
C MET A 640 14.44 -27.71 16.73
N PHE A 641 13.28 -27.22 16.29
CA PHE A 641 13.12 -26.64 14.96
C PHE A 641 13.98 -25.39 14.77
N SER A 642 14.03 -24.51 15.77
CA SER A 642 14.82 -23.27 15.68
C SER A 642 16.32 -23.57 15.55
N THR A 643 16.82 -24.58 16.26
CA THR A 643 18.22 -25.04 16.16
C THR A 643 18.53 -25.57 14.76
N ALA A 644 17.67 -26.44 14.21
CA ALA A 644 17.85 -27.00 12.88
C ALA A 644 17.91 -25.91 11.78
N LEU A 645 17.15 -24.81 11.95
CA LEU A 645 17.23 -23.66 11.04
C LEU A 645 18.51 -22.86 11.20
N SER A 646 18.95 -22.60 12.43
CA SER A 646 20.18 -21.85 12.72
C SER A 646 21.42 -22.54 12.17
N ASP A 647 21.46 -23.87 12.20
CA ASP A 647 22.59 -24.64 11.68
C ASP A 647 22.68 -24.63 10.14
N ALA A 648 21.55 -24.43 9.46
CA ALA A 648 21.45 -24.56 8.00
C ALA A 648 21.41 -23.22 7.25
N LEU A 649 20.83 -22.17 7.85
CA LEU A 649 20.69 -20.88 7.19
C LEU A 649 22.01 -20.08 7.21
N PRO A 650 22.36 -19.40 6.11
CA PRO A 650 23.64 -18.71 5.96
C PRO A 650 23.74 -17.38 6.73
N THR A 651 22.73 -16.99 7.51
CA THR A 651 22.62 -15.66 8.13
C THR A 651 22.70 -15.73 9.66
N SER A 652 23.57 -14.90 10.24
CA SER A 652 23.67 -14.73 11.70
C SER A 652 22.58 -13.84 12.30
N LEU A 653 21.79 -13.14 11.49
CA LEU A 653 20.80 -12.14 11.93
C LEU A 653 19.52 -12.75 12.51
N GLY A 654 19.17 -13.97 12.13
CA GLY A 654 17.97 -14.65 12.60
C GLY A 654 17.50 -15.76 11.67
N THR A 655 16.53 -16.53 12.15
CA THR A 655 15.84 -17.61 11.41
C THR A 655 14.40 -17.24 11.07
N GLY A 656 14.09 -15.94 11.10
CA GLY A 656 12.81 -15.39 10.67
C GLY A 656 12.57 -15.64 9.19
N SER A 657 11.29 -15.69 8.81
CA SER A 657 10.84 -16.00 7.45
C SER A 657 9.80 -15.00 6.98
N ALA A 658 10.05 -14.39 5.82
CA ALA A 658 9.11 -13.45 5.18
C ALA A 658 7.93 -14.18 4.50
N GLN A 659 8.11 -15.44 4.10
CA GLN A 659 7.09 -16.27 3.49
C GLN A 659 7.23 -17.72 3.98
N LEU A 660 6.09 -18.39 4.14
CA LEU A 660 5.99 -19.77 4.63
C LEU A 660 4.96 -20.53 3.78
N ALA A 661 5.27 -21.77 3.39
CA ALA A 661 4.34 -22.64 2.68
C ALA A 661 4.59 -24.11 3.00
N PHE A 662 3.53 -24.86 3.29
CA PHE A 662 3.60 -26.32 3.40
C PHE A 662 3.35 -26.97 2.04
N THR A 663 3.99 -28.12 1.80
CA THR A 663 3.62 -28.99 0.68
C THR A 663 2.24 -29.61 0.89
N ALA A 664 1.57 -30.00 -0.20
CA ALA A 664 0.21 -30.54 -0.16
C ALA A 664 0.09 -31.82 0.71
N ASP A 665 1.16 -32.60 0.82
CA ASP A 665 1.25 -33.80 1.67
C ASP A 665 1.55 -33.49 3.15
N SER A 666 1.70 -32.21 3.52
CA SER A 666 2.08 -31.75 4.86
C SER A 666 3.44 -32.28 5.36
N GLY A 667 4.26 -32.88 4.48
CA GLY A 667 5.55 -33.48 4.83
C GLY A 667 6.72 -32.52 4.84
N ARG A 668 6.61 -31.38 4.14
CA ARG A 668 7.67 -30.37 4.04
C ARG A 668 7.15 -28.98 4.36
N LEU A 669 7.99 -28.20 5.01
CA LEU A 669 7.82 -26.75 5.17
C LEU A 669 8.88 -26.03 4.34
N VAL A 670 8.43 -25.20 3.40
CA VAL A 670 9.28 -24.27 2.68
C VAL A 670 9.19 -22.91 3.34
N LEU A 671 10.34 -22.29 3.59
CA LEU A 671 10.42 -20.95 4.14
C LEU A 671 11.41 -20.09 3.35
N ALA A 672 11.11 -18.82 3.22
CA ALA A 672 12.04 -17.84 2.68
C ALA A 672 12.51 -16.90 3.79
N SER A 673 13.82 -16.77 3.97
CA SER A 673 14.41 -16.02 5.07
C SER A 673 14.01 -14.55 5.04
N SER A 674 13.77 -13.97 6.21
CA SER A 674 13.48 -12.54 6.37
C SER A 674 14.69 -11.68 6.05
N PHE A 675 15.86 -12.11 6.52
CA PHE A 675 17.14 -11.51 6.20
C PHE A 675 17.80 -12.33 5.09
N GLY A 676 18.10 -11.68 3.97
CA GLY A 676 18.64 -12.35 2.79
C GLY A 676 17.57 -12.82 1.81
N SER A 677 17.95 -13.77 0.97
CA SER A 677 17.13 -14.31 -0.13
C SER A 677 17.14 -15.84 -0.19
N SER A 678 17.46 -16.46 0.93
CA SER A 678 17.59 -17.90 1.02
C SER A 678 16.22 -18.54 1.16
N ILE A 679 15.98 -19.63 0.43
CA ILE A 679 14.78 -20.45 0.56
C ILE A 679 15.18 -21.80 1.11
N ALA A 680 14.71 -22.16 2.29
CA ALA A 680 15.00 -23.44 2.92
C ALA A 680 13.82 -24.40 2.79
N VAL A 681 14.12 -25.66 2.51
CA VAL A 681 13.16 -26.78 2.52
C VAL A 681 13.44 -27.61 3.75
N VAL A 682 12.47 -27.69 4.65
CA VAL A 682 12.57 -28.42 5.92
C VAL A 682 11.67 -29.64 5.85
N GLU A 683 12.22 -30.80 6.20
CA GLU A 683 11.48 -32.06 6.27
C GLU A 683 10.85 -32.20 7.65
N LEU A 684 9.54 -32.48 7.68
CA LEU A 684 8.76 -32.56 8.91
C LEU A 684 8.56 -34.01 9.33
N PRO A 685 8.89 -34.36 10.57
CA PRO A 685 8.78 -35.73 11.03
C PRO A 685 7.32 -36.12 11.26
N MET A 686 6.91 -37.27 10.72
CA MET A 686 5.60 -37.87 11.03
C MET A 686 5.54 -38.34 12.49
N ASP A 687 6.65 -38.89 13.00
CA ASP A 687 6.80 -39.41 14.37
C ASP A 687 7.28 -38.33 15.35
N ARG A 688 6.90 -38.45 16.63
CA ARG A 688 7.29 -37.48 17.67
C ARG A 688 8.79 -37.47 18.01
N GLU A 689 9.54 -38.50 17.63
CA GLU A 689 10.92 -38.73 18.10
C GLU A 689 12.01 -38.35 17.08
N LYS A 690 11.64 -37.97 15.86
CA LYS A 690 12.61 -37.62 14.80
C LYS A 690 12.97 -36.12 14.85
N SER A 691 14.24 -35.81 14.63
CA SER A 691 14.76 -34.44 14.52
C SER A 691 14.35 -33.77 13.21
N PHE A 692 14.17 -32.45 13.25
CA PHE A 692 13.99 -31.63 12.05
C PHE A 692 15.33 -31.53 11.31
N TYR A 693 15.31 -31.61 9.97
CA TYR A 693 16.49 -31.35 9.17
C TYR A 693 16.13 -30.54 7.93
N VAL A 694 17.05 -29.66 7.53
CA VAL A 694 16.93 -28.85 6.32
C VAL A 694 17.51 -29.65 5.16
N SER A 695 16.65 -30.06 4.22
CA SER A 695 17.07 -30.89 3.09
C SER A 695 17.78 -30.07 2.01
N LYS A 696 17.40 -28.80 1.84
CA LYS A 696 18.03 -27.90 0.88
C LYS A 696 17.89 -26.44 1.29
N VAL A 697 18.92 -25.65 1.00
CA VAL A 697 18.85 -24.18 0.98
C VAL A 697 19.17 -23.71 -0.43
N PHE A 698 18.24 -22.99 -1.04
CA PHE A 698 18.36 -22.34 -2.34
C PHE A 698 18.85 -20.91 -2.15
N GLY A 699 19.92 -20.54 -2.87
CA GLY A 699 20.52 -19.20 -2.85
C GLY A 699 20.33 -18.42 -4.15
N GLN A 700 19.54 -18.95 -5.10
CA GLN A 700 19.49 -18.47 -6.48
C GLN A 700 19.03 -17.02 -6.62
N HIS A 701 18.28 -16.48 -5.65
CA HIS A 701 17.94 -15.06 -5.65
C HIS A 701 19.18 -14.15 -5.53
N ASN A 702 20.25 -14.60 -4.88
CA ASN A 702 21.54 -13.90 -4.77
C ASN A 702 22.45 -14.06 -6.01
N GLU A 703 22.13 -14.94 -6.96
CA GLU A 703 22.99 -15.19 -8.12
C GLU A 703 22.67 -14.22 -9.28
N HIS A 704 23.69 -13.66 -9.94
CA HIS A 704 23.50 -12.91 -11.19
C HIS A 704 23.00 -13.82 -12.32
N ARG A 705 22.45 -13.23 -13.39
CA ARG A 705 21.97 -13.95 -14.59
C ARG A 705 23.08 -14.82 -15.21
N GLY A 706 23.20 -16.06 -14.75
CA GLY A 706 24.05 -17.11 -15.35
C GLY A 706 23.25 -18.28 -15.93
N GLY A 707 21.92 -18.22 -15.91
CA GLY A 707 21.03 -19.26 -16.46
C GLY A 707 20.57 -18.93 -17.88
N ARG A 708 20.30 -19.99 -18.68
CA ARG A 708 19.78 -19.92 -20.07
C ARG A 708 18.80 -18.76 -20.26
N GLU A 709 19.15 -17.83 -21.14
CA GLU A 709 18.30 -16.68 -21.48
C GLU A 709 16.98 -17.15 -22.11
N ILE A 710 15.87 -16.82 -21.44
CA ILE A 710 14.52 -16.96 -21.98
C ILE A 710 14.09 -15.59 -22.48
N ARG A 711 13.53 -15.54 -23.70
CA ARG A 711 13.09 -14.30 -24.36
C ARG A 711 12.15 -13.45 -23.47
N ALA A 712 12.18 -12.14 -23.73
CA ALA A 712 11.43 -11.11 -23.02
C ALA A 712 9.95 -11.46 -22.73
N MET A 713 9.46 -10.97 -21.59
CA MET A 713 8.04 -11.01 -21.23
C MET A 713 7.17 -10.40 -22.35
N PRO A 714 5.95 -10.92 -22.60
CA PRO A 714 5.04 -10.29 -23.55
C PRO A 714 4.56 -8.94 -22.99
N ASN A 715 5.23 -7.84 -23.34
CA ASN A 715 4.84 -6.50 -22.92
C ASN A 715 3.68 -5.99 -23.79
N GLY A 716 2.52 -5.79 -23.17
CA GLY A 716 1.32 -5.22 -23.79
C GLY A 716 1.19 -3.69 -23.68
N VAL A 717 2.26 -2.98 -23.31
CA VAL A 717 2.22 -1.51 -23.13
C VAL A 717 3.04 -0.85 -24.24
N ASN A 718 2.42 -0.61 -25.39
CA ASN A 718 2.91 0.35 -26.38
C ASN A 718 2.16 1.66 -26.19
N GLY A 719 2.92 2.72 -25.91
CA GLY A 719 2.42 4.10 -25.82
C GLY A 719 3.53 5.10 -26.15
N ILE A 720 3.69 5.34 -27.46
CA ILE A 720 4.15 6.59 -28.09
C ILE A 720 5.54 7.14 -27.68
N HIS A 721 6.57 6.80 -28.46
CA HIS A 721 7.64 7.76 -28.81
C HIS A 721 8.16 7.49 -30.23
N GLY A 722 8.03 8.53 -31.07
CA GLY A 722 8.75 8.86 -32.31
C GLY A 722 9.31 7.73 -33.17
N ALA A 723 8.58 7.39 -34.23
CA ALA A 723 9.18 6.83 -35.44
C ALA A 723 10.03 7.91 -36.13
N SER A 724 11.30 7.62 -36.40
CA SER A 724 12.08 8.34 -37.39
C SER A 724 12.67 7.34 -38.39
N HIS A 725 12.08 7.37 -39.58
CA HIS A 725 12.61 7.06 -40.90
C HIS A 725 13.66 5.94 -41.06
N SER A 726 13.21 4.85 -41.67
CA SER A 726 14.02 4.01 -42.55
C SER A 726 14.46 4.80 -43.77
N ASP A 727 15.76 4.80 -44.07
CA ASP A 727 16.23 4.95 -45.45
C ASP A 727 17.32 3.92 -45.73
N SER A 728 17.31 3.46 -46.97
CA SER A 728 17.98 2.28 -47.49
C SER A 728 19.35 2.58 -48.11
N GLY A 729 20.31 1.66 -47.96
CA GLY A 729 21.19 1.26 -49.08
C GLY A 729 22.71 1.46 -48.95
N SER A 730 23.40 0.42 -49.43
CA SER A 730 24.77 0.29 -49.98
C SER A 730 25.97 0.10 -49.05
N ASP A 731 26.66 -1.00 -49.33
CA ASP A 731 27.99 -1.42 -48.91
C ASP A 731 29.10 -0.47 -49.38
N SER A 732 30.14 -0.29 -48.54
CA SER A 732 31.54 -0.25 -48.99
C SER A 732 32.50 -0.24 -47.79
N ASP A 733 33.51 -1.12 -47.87
CA ASP A 733 34.63 -1.29 -46.95
C ASP A 733 35.46 -0.01 -46.70
N SER A 734 35.96 0.16 -45.48
CA SER A 734 37.34 0.64 -45.23
C SER A 734 37.70 0.59 -43.74
N ASP A 735 38.79 -0.12 -43.47
CA ASP A 735 39.49 -0.21 -42.20
C ASP A 735 40.05 1.15 -41.75
N SER A 736 39.88 1.50 -40.47
CA SER A 736 40.92 2.21 -39.70
C SER A 736 40.65 2.11 -38.20
N ASP A 737 41.66 1.61 -37.50
CA ASP A 737 41.73 1.46 -36.05
C ASP A 737 41.52 2.78 -35.30
N SER A 738 40.64 2.75 -34.29
CA SER A 738 40.87 3.47 -33.04
C SER A 738 40.15 2.73 -31.90
N ASP A 739 40.94 2.07 -31.07
CA ASP A 739 40.55 1.58 -29.75
C ASP A 739 40.07 2.76 -28.90
N ASP A 740 38.76 2.99 -28.78
CA ASP A 740 38.20 3.84 -27.70
C ASP A 740 36.66 3.80 -27.51
N ASP A 741 35.96 2.74 -27.94
CA ASP A 741 34.48 2.65 -27.79
C ASP A 741 33.97 1.45 -26.96
N ALA A 742 34.80 0.89 -26.07
CA ALA A 742 34.41 -0.15 -25.11
C ALA A 742 33.97 0.38 -23.72
N GLU A 743 33.81 1.70 -23.53
CA GLU A 743 33.57 2.34 -22.21
C GLU A 743 32.20 3.03 -22.05
N ARG A 744 31.19 2.76 -22.91
CA ARG A 744 29.88 3.43 -22.82
C ARG A 744 28.60 2.58 -22.72
N SER A 745 28.68 1.26 -22.52
CA SER A 745 27.49 0.44 -22.20
C SER A 745 27.58 -0.40 -20.92
N SER A 746 28.61 -0.21 -20.09
CA SER A 746 28.94 -1.07 -18.94
C SER A 746 28.81 -0.41 -17.54
N ARG A 747 27.94 0.60 -17.35
CA ARG A 747 27.77 1.26 -16.03
C ARG A 747 26.35 1.24 -15.44
N ALA A 748 25.68 0.09 -15.51
CA ALA A 748 24.70 -0.30 -14.50
C ALA A 748 25.24 -1.51 -13.72
N ASN A 749 26.23 -1.28 -12.85
CA ASN A 749 26.65 -2.25 -11.83
C ASN A 749 25.44 -2.55 -10.93
N SER A 750 24.65 -3.57 -11.28
CA SER A 750 23.72 -4.19 -10.33
C SER A 750 24.56 -4.96 -9.31
N SER A 751 24.92 -4.30 -8.22
CA SER A 751 25.58 -4.95 -7.10
C SER A 751 24.77 -6.18 -6.66
N ASN A 752 25.44 -7.25 -6.28
CA ASN A 752 24.85 -8.46 -5.69
C ASN A 752 24.05 -8.10 -4.43
N ARG A 753 22.74 -7.81 -4.59
CA ARG A 753 21.86 -7.35 -3.51
C ARG A 753 20.89 -8.48 -3.13
N PRO A 754 20.95 -9.01 -1.90
CA PRO A 754 19.88 -9.87 -1.43
C PRO A 754 18.57 -9.09 -1.39
N ALA A 755 17.55 -9.66 -1.99
CA ALA A 755 16.17 -9.18 -1.99
C ALA A 755 15.27 -10.13 -1.19
N MET A 756 14.38 -9.57 -0.38
CA MET A 756 13.41 -10.36 0.37
C MET A 756 12.43 -11.03 -0.60
N VAL A 757 12.19 -12.33 -0.41
CA VAL A 757 11.17 -13.08 -1.14
C VAL A 757 9.80 -12.70 -0.58
N VAL A 758 8.88 -12.32 -1.47
CA VAL A 758 7.55 -11.79 -1.12
C VAL A 758 6.39 -12.62 -1.66
N CYS A 759 6.67 -13.58 -2.53
CA CYS A 759 5.70 -14.58 -2.95
C CYS A 759 6.35 -15.96 -2.92
N LEU A 760 5.63 -16.94 -2.37
CA LEU A 760 5.91 -18.35 -2.50
C LEU A 760 4.64 -19.07 -2.95
N SER A 761 4.76 -20.01 -3.89
CA SER A 761 3.69 -20.90 -4.30
C SER A 761 4.27 -22.28 -4.54
N ILE A 762 3.58 -23.31 -4.06
CA ILE A 762 3.91 -24.72 -4.32
C ILE A 762 2.83 -25.31 -5.21
N SER A 763 3.19 -26.17 -6.16
CA SER A 763 2.23 -26.87 -7.00
C SER A 763 1.42 -27.89 -6.19
N GLN A 764 0.18 -28.18 -6.60
CA GLN A 764 -0.68 -29.11 -5.86
C GLN A 764 -0.10 -30.54 -5.75
N ASP A 765 0.77 -30.93 -6.69
CA ASP A 765 1.49 -32.22 -6.64
C ASP A 765 2.78 -32.17 -5.79
N GLY A 766 3.12 -31.01 -5.21
CA GLY A 766 4.31 -30.81 -4.38
C GLY A 766 5.64 -30.80 -5.13
N LYS A 767 5.64 -30.90 -6.47
CA LYS A 767 6.86 -31.04 -7.27
C LYS A 767 7.57 -29.72 -7.57
N TRP A 768 6.81 -28.64 -7.73
CA TRP A 768 7.31 -27.35 -8.15
C TRP A 768 7.13 -26.30 -7.06
N LEU A 769 8.15 -25.45 -6.92
CA LEU A 769 8.12 -24.27 -6.09
C LEU A 769 8.41 -23.05 -6.96
N ALA A 770 7.57 -22.02 -6.89
CA ALA A 770 7.84 -20.72 -7.49
C ALA A 770 8.00 -19.66 -6.40
N SER A 771 8.95 -18.76 -6.60
CA SER A 771 9.21 -17.63 -5.71
C SER A 771 9.39 -16.34 -6.50
N ALA A 772 9.03 -15.21 -5.88
CA ALA A 772 9.35 -13.88 -6.39
C ALA A 772 9.91 -12.99 -5.27
N ASP A 773 10.89 -12.15 -5.60
CA ASP A 773 11.48 -11.18 -4.67
C ASP A 773 11.10 -9.71 -4.99
N LEU A 774 11.55 -8.80 -4.12
CA LEU A 774 11.32 -7.36 -4.25
C LEU A 774 12.06 -6.69 -5.41
N GLU A 775 13.06 -7.35 -5.98
CA GLU A 775 13.76 -6.93 -7.20
C GLU A 775 13.08 -7.48 -8.47
N ARG A 776 11.89 -8.08 -8.29
CA ARG A 776 11.03 -8.65 -9.34
C ARG A 776 11.63 -9.91 -9.96
N LYS A 777 12.65 -10.52 -9.37
CA LYS A 777 13.20 -11.77 -9.88
C LYS A 777 12.27 -12.91 -9.50
N VAL A 778 11.92 -13.73 -10.49
CA VAL A 778 11.05 -14.89 -10.33
C VAL A 778 11.85 -16.16 -10.59
N CYS A 779 11.93 -17.04 -9.59
CA CYS A 779 12.66 -18.30 -9.66
C CYS A 779 11.69 -19.48 -9.54
N VAL A 780 11.99 -20.57 -10.23
CA VAL A 780 11.29 -21.85 -10.11
C VAL A 780 12.27 -22.94 -9.72
N PHE A 781 11.86 -23.78 -8.78
CA PHE A 781 12.63 -24.89 -8.23
C PHE A 781 11.86 -26.20 -8.37
N ASP A 782 12.62 -27.26 -8.61
CA ASP A 782 12.17 -28.64 -8.55
C ASP A 782 12.39 -29.15 -7.12
N LEU A 783 11.30 -29.42 -6.41
CA LEU A 783 11.30 -29.94 -5.04
C LEU A 783 11.48 -31.47 -4.99
N GLU A 784 11.24 -32.19 -6.09
CA GLU A 784 11.48 -33.63 -6.18
C GLU A 784 12.98 -33.89 -6.24
N ASN A 785 13.71 -33.13 -7.06
CA ASN A 785 15.16 -33.24 -7.23
C ASN A 785 15.97 -32.25 -6.38
N LEU A 786 15.31 -31.36 -5.63
CA LEU A 786 15.93 -30.31 -4.81
C LEU A 786 16.93 -29.43 -5.59
N LYS A 787 16.54 -29.02 -6.80
CA LYS A 787 17.38 -28.23 -7.73
C LYS A 787 16.63 -27.00 -8.22
N HIS A 788 17.39 -25.97 -8.55
CA HIS A 788 16.87 -24.85 -9.34
C HIS A 788 16.51 -25.32 -10.74
N HIS A 789 15.33 -24.91 -11.21
CA HIS A 789 14.84 -25.27 -12.54
C HIS A 789 15.09 -24.14 -13.53
N THR A 790 14.61 -22.92 -13.22
CA THR A 790 14.76 -21.77 -14.11
C THR A 790 14.52 -20.44 -13.40
N THR A 791 15.02 -19.36 -14.00
CA THR A 791 14.77 -17.97 -13.57
C THR A 791 14.09 -17.26 -14.72
N LEU A 792 12.93 -16.67 -14.46
CA LEU A 792 12.10 -16.04 -15.48
C LEU A 792 12.57 -14.60 -15.76
N PRO A 793 12.19 -14.03 -16.92
CA PRO A 793 12.42 -12.63 -17.20
C PRO A 793 11.74 -11.72 -16.16
N THR A 794 12.43 -10.66 -15.78
CA THR A 794 12.00 -9.68 -14.78
C THR A 794 10.67 -9.02 -15.19
N PRO A 795 9.57 -9.20 -14.43
CA PRO A 795 8.32 -8.50 -14.67
C PRO A 795 8.45 -7.00 -14.42
N THR A 796 7.46 -6.21 -14.84
CA THR A 796 7.46 -4.75 -14.68
C THR A 796 7.32 -4.31 -13.23
N HIS A 797 6.55 -5.07 -12.44
CA HIS A 797 6.27 -4.84 -11.03
C HIS A 797 6.57 -6.10 -10.23
N VAL A 798 6.75 -5.95 -8.91
CA VAL A 798 6.84 -7.11 -8.02
C VAL A 798 5.51 -7.86 -8.07
N PRO A 799 5.50 -9.18 -8.36
CA PRO A 799 4.27 -9.97 -8.39
C PRO A 799 3.44 -9.82 -7.10
N SER A 800 2.12 -9.80 -7.26
CA SER A 800 1.17 -9.87 -6.13
C SER A 800 0.83 -11.32 -5.80
N ALA A 801 0.76 -12.18 -6.81
CA ALA A 801 0.47 -13.60 -6.63
C ALA A 801 1.19 -14.46 -7.68
N LEU A 802 1.57 -15.65 -7.24
CA LEU A 802 2.04 -16.76 -8.08
C LEU A 802 1.11 -17.94 -7.83
N ALA A 803 0.73 -18.67 -8.88
CA ALA A 803 -0.07 -19.88 -8.73
C ALA A 803 0.19 -20.87 -9.87
N PHE A 804 0.35 -22.15 -9.55
CA PHE A 804 0.44 -23.20 -10.56
C PHE A 804 -0.94 -23.66 -11.00
N ILE A 805 -1.10 -23.87 -12.30
CA ILE A 805 -2.31 -24.47 -12.87
C ILE A 805 -2.29 -25.97 -12.54
N PRO A 806 -3.27 -26.53 -11.80
CA PRO A 806 -3.19 -27.90 -11.28
C PRO A 806 -2.95 -28.99 -12.34
N SER A 807 -3.57 -28.86 -13.51
CA SER A 807 -3.50 -29.84 -14.60
C SER A 807 -2.38 -29.58 -15.61
N SER A 808 -1.56 -28.55 -15.43
CA SER A 808 -0.46 -28.24 -16.35
C SER A 808 0.83 -27.90 -15.62
N ALA A 809 1.97 -28.12 -16.28
CA ALA A 809 3.25 -27.64 -15.78
C ALA A 809 3.40 -26.13 -16.08
N SER A 810 2.41 -25.31 -15.73
CA SER A 810 2.41 -23.88 -16.02
C SER A 810 2.18 -23.03 -14.79
N LEU A 811 2.90 -21.92 -14.73
CA LEU A 811 2.90 -20.95 -13.65
C LEU A 811 2.19 -19.66 -14.11
N VAL A 812 1.21 -19.21 -13.36
CA VAL A 812 0.59 -17.89 -13.53
C VAL A 812 1.32 -16.87 -12.66
N ILE A 813 1.64 -15.73 -13.26
CA ILE A 813 2.28 -14.58 -12.61
C ILE A 813 1.30 -13.42 -12.68
N ALA A 814 0.76 -13.00 -11.54
CA ALA A 814 -0.17 -11.88 -11.46
C ALA A 814 0.53 -10.65 -10.86
N LEU A 815 0.40 -9.52 -11.55
CA LEU A 815 0.98 -8.25 -11.16
C LEU A 815 -0.06 -7.35 -10.46
N PRO A 816 0.36 -6.38 -9.63
CA PRO A 816 -0.55 -5.44 -8.98
C PRO A 816 -1.34 -4.58 -9.97
N THR A 817 -0.89 -4.47 -11.23
CA THR A 817 -1.60 -3.85 -12.35
C THR A 817 -2.77 -4.69 -12.88
N ASN A 818 -3.11 -5.80 -12.23
CA ASN A 818 -4.10 -6.80 -12.64
C ASN A 818 -3.80 -7.49 -13.98
N SER A 819 -2.60 -7.31 -14.51
CA SER A 819 -2.10 -8.07 -15.65
C SER A 819 -1.58 -9.43 -15.21
N MET A 820 -1.74 -10.42 -16.10
CA MET A 820 -1.29 -11.79 -15.85
C MET A 820 -0.52 -12.36 -17.04
N SER A 821 0.53 -13.09 -16.73
CA SER A 821 1.30 -13.89 -17.69
C SER A 821 1.28 -15.36 -17.27
N VAL A 822 1.27 -16.27 -18.25
CA VAL A 822 1.33 -17.71 -17.98
C VAL A 822 2.59 -18.28 -18.62
N PHE A 823 3.44 -18.90 -17.80
CA PHE A 823 4.73 -19.46 -18.20
C PHE A 823 4.69 -20.98 -18.16
N ASP A 824 5.13 -21.63 -19.22
CA ASP A 824 5.24 -23.08 -19.28
C ASP A 824 6.61 -23.57 -18.81
N LEU A 825 6.62 -24.44 -17.80
CA LEU A 825 7.84 -24.95 -17.17
C LEU A 825 8.56 -25.98 -18.03
N ILE A 826 7.84 -26.67 -18.91
CA ILE A 826 8.41 -27.70 -19.79
C ILE A 826 9.07 -27.05 -21.00
N SER A 827 8.32 -26.22 -21.75
CA SER A 827 8.86 -25.54 -22.94
C SER A 827 9.69 -24.30 -22.62
N LEU A 828 9.69 -23.85 -21.36
CA LEU A 828 10.39 -22.65 -20.88
C LEU A 828 10.00 -21.38 -21.65
N LYS A 829 8.70 -21.25 -21.99
CA LYS A 829 8.17 -20.14 -22.78
C LYS A 829 6.86 -19.62 -22.19
N PHE A 830 6.61 -18.32 -22.38
CA PHE A 830 5.30 -17.76 -22.10
C PHE A 830 4.27 -18.23 -23.13
N HIS A 831 3.11 -18.61 -22.63
CA HIS A 831 1.97 -18.97 -23.44
C HIS A 831 1.43 -17.75 -24.17
N ARG A 832 1.43 -17.77 -25.51
CA ARG A 832 0.91 -16.67 -26.33
C ARG A 832 -0.59 -16.45 -26.14
N TRP A 833 -1.34 -17.51 -25.83
CA TRP A 833 -2.78 -17.41 -25.56
C TRP A 833 -3.10 -16.60 -24.30
N ALA A 834 -2.13 -16.41 -23.40
CA ALA A 834 -2.28 -15.60 -22.21
C ALA A 834 -2.01 -14.11 -22.46
N LEU A 835 -1.53 -13.71 -23.64
CA LEU A 835 -1.25 -12.31 -23.98
C LEU A 835 -2.43 -11.37 -23.72
N PRO A 836 -3.69 -11.74 -24.04
CA PRO A 836 -4.85 -10.90 -23.73
C PRO A 836 -4.99 -10.58 -22.24
N LEU A 837 -4.56 -11.47 -21.32
CA LEU A 837 -4.61 -11.22 -19.86
C LEU A 837 -3.62 -10.15 -19.40
N SER A 838 -2.65 -9.78 -20.24
CA SER A 838 -1.70 -8.70 -19.97
C SER A 838 -2.01 -7.40 -20.71
N GLN A 839 -3.00 -7.40 -21.62
CA GLN A 839 -3.33 -6.26 -22.45
C GLN A 839 -4.56 -5.52 -21.93
N LEU A 840 -4.44 -4.20 -21.77
CA LEU A 840 -5.51 -3.38 -21.21
C LEU A 840 -6.76 -3.36 -22.09
N SER A 841 -6.61 -3.31 -23.41
CA SER A 841 -7.73 -3.30 -24.35
C SER A 841 -8.57 -4.60 -24.34
N ALA A 842 -7.97 -5.73 -23.92
CA ALA A 842 -8.60 -7.05 -23.96
C ALA A 842 -9.04 -7.57 -22.58
N ASN A 843 -8.44 -7.11 -21.49
CA ASN A 843 -8.64 -7.63 -20.13
C ASN A 843 -9.41 -6.67 -19.22
N THR A 844 -10.67 -7.01 -18.91
CA THR A 844 -11.52 -6.25 -17.99
C THR A 844 -11.00 -6.19 -16.55
N LEU A 845 -10.07 -7.07 -16.15
CA LEU A 845 -9.42 -7.01 -14.83
C LEU A 845 -8.47 -5.82 -14.72
N THR A 846 -7.84 -5.40 -15.82
CA THR A 846 -6.92 -4.25 -15.82
C THR A 846 -7.64 -2.91 -15.66
N ASP A 847 -8.93 -2.84 -15.98
CA ASP A 847 -9.80 -1.70 -15.69
C ASP A 847 -10.14 -1.58 -14.19
N LEU A 848 -9.92 -2.64 -13.40
CA LEU A 848 -10.21 -2.64 -11.97
C LEU A 848 -9.12 -1.86 -11.23
N ARG A 849 -9.57 -0.94 -10.37
CA ARG A 849 -8.69 -0.07 -9.59
C ARG A 849 -7.97 -0.80 -8.46
N GLU A 850 -8.67 -1.71 -7.77
CA GLU A 850 -8.07 -2.46 -6.67
C GLU A 850 -7.15 -3.56 -7.22
N PRO A 851 -5.91 -3.65 -6.73
CA PRO A 851 -4.95 -4.64 -7.19
C PRO A 851 -5.41 -6.05 -6.82
N ILE A 852 -5.00 -7.03 -7.61
CA ILE A 852 -5.15 -8.43 -7.28
C ILE A 852 -4.34 -8.75 -6.03
N LEU A 853 -5.01 -9.38 -5.07
CA LEU A 853 -4.44 -9.81 -3.79
C LEU A 853 -4.13 -11.31 -3.79
N GLY A 854 -4.88 -12.10 -4.57
CA GLY A 854 -4.68 -13.53 -4.65
C GLY A 854 -5.24 -14.15 -5.93
N LEU A 855 -4.72 -15.34 -6.21
CA LEU A 855 -5.14 -16.23 -7.28
C LEU A 855 -5.14 -17.65 -6.73
N THR A 856 -6.25 -18.36 -6.84
CA THR A 856 -6.40 -19.74 -6.33
C THR A 856 -7.06 -20.65 -7.36
N PHE A 857 -6.80 -21.95 -7.22
CA PHE A 857 -7.36 -23.02 -8.04
C PHE A 857 -8.01 -24.07 -7.15
N GLU A 858 -9.04 -24.72 -7.65
CA GLU A 858 -9.72 -25.79 -6.91
C GLU A 858 -8.73 -26.95 -6.59
N PRO A 859 -8.63 -27.39 -5.32
CA PRO A 859 -7.84 -28.55 -4.97
C PRO A 859 -8.36 -29.83 -5.63
N ARG A 860 -7.46 -30.72 -6.05
CA ARG A 860 -7.82 -32.08 -6.48
C ARG A 860 -8.55 -32.85 -5.38
N SER A 861 -9.57 -33.60 -5.75
CA SER A 861 -10.34 -34.43 -4.82
C SER A 861 -9.70 -35.82 -4.68
N GLU A 862 -9.61 -36.36 -3.46
CA GLU A 862 -9.17 -37.75 -3.24
C GLU A 862 -10.06 -38.78 -3.98
N ALA A 863 -11.34 -38.44 -4.20
CA ALA A 863 -12.27 -39.28 -4.95
C ALA A 863 -11.92 -39.38 -6.45
N THR A 864 -11.28 -38.36 -7.02
CA THR A 864 -10.82 -38.38 -8.42
C THR A 864 -9.63 -39.32 -8.60
N ASP A 865 -8.73 -39.44 -7.61
CA ASP A 865 -7.59 -40.35 -7.66
C ASP A 865 -8.01 -41.82 -7.59
N LEU A 866 -8.98 -42.17 -6.74
CA LEU A 866 -9.59 -43.51 -6.71
C LEU A 866 -10.33 -43.85 -8.01
N SER A 867 -10.96 -42.85 -8.65
CA SER A 867 -11.62 -43.04 -9.95
C SER A 867 -10.63 -43.25 -11.10
N SER A 868 -9.39 -42.76 -10.99
CA SER A 868 -8.33 -42.95 -11.99
C SER A 868 -7.87 -44.40 -12.07
N SER A 869 -7.83 -45.11 -10.93
CA SER A 869 -7.58 -46.55 -10.82
C SER A 869 -8.67 -47.40 -11.50
N MET A 870 -9.94 -46.95 -11.46
CA MET A 870 -11.06 -47.58 -12.17
C MET A 870 -11.36 -46.97 -13.56
N ALA A 871 -10.62 -45.95 -14.00
CA ALA A 871 -10.95 -45.15 -15.18
C ALA A 871 -10.95 -45.97 -16.47
N ASN A 872 -10.29 -47.12 -16.52
CA ASN A 872 -10.31 -48.02 -17.67
C ASN A 872 -11.66 -48.70 -17.94
N LYS A 873 -12.70 -48.46 -17.12
CA LYS A 873 -14.07 -48.97 -17.35
C LYS A 873 -15.16 -47.90 -17.57
N VAL A 874 -14.82 -46.61 -17.63
CA VAL A 874 -15.80 -45.52 -17.79
C VAL A 874 -15.78 -44.94 -19.22
N HIS A 875 -16.97 -44.83 -19.83
CA HIS A 875 -17.20 -44.32 -21.18
C HIS A 875 -16.58 -42.92 -21.39
N PRO A 876 -15.90 -42.63 -22.53
CA PRO A 876 -15.14 -41.39 -22.76
C PRO A 876 -15.94 -40.09 -22.61
N SER A 877 -17.27 -40.13 -22.80
CA SER A 877 -18.17 -38.98 -22.62
C SER A 877 -18.33 -38.53 -21.15
N ARG A 878 -18.05 -39.38 -20.15
CA ARG A 878 -18.04 -39.03 -18.72
C ARG A 878 -16.68 -38.56 -18.20
N ARG A 879 -15.57 -38.89 -18.88
CA ARG A 879 -14.22 -38.37 -18.55
C ARG A 879 -14.06 -36.88 -18.85
N VAL A 880 -14.82 -36.35 -19.81
CA VAL A 880 -14.73 -34.95 -20.25
C VAL A 880 -15.29 -33.97 -19.21
N THR A 881 -16.24 -34.38 -18.37
CA THR A 881 -16.86 -33.48 -17.37
C THR A 881 -16.04 -33.28 -16.09
N THR A 882 -15.08 -34.16 -15.79
CA THR A 882 -14.25 -34.06 -14.58
C THR A 882 -13.00 -33.20 -14.77
N HIS A 883 -12.39 -33.19 -15.96
CA HIS A 883 -11.22 -32.35 -16.26
C HIS A 883 -11.54 -30.89 -16.61
N GLN A 884 -12.81 -30.54 -16.88
CA GLN A 884 -13.20 -29.17 -17.24
C GLN A 884 -13.05 -28.16 -16.08
N ASN A 885 -12.94 -28.61 -14.82
CA ASN A 885 -12.92 -27.72 -13.66
C ASN A 885 -11.50 -27.43 -13.13
N GLU A 886 -10.49 -28.22 -13.50
CA GLU A 886 -9.12 -28.11 -12.97
C GLU A 886 -8.35 -26.89 -13.51
N GLN A 887 -8.91 -26.17 -14.49
CA GLN A 887 -8.32 -24.98 -15.13
C GLN A 887 -9.14 -23.71 -14.90
N LEU A 888 -10.15 -23.75 -14.03
CA LEU A 888 -10.86 -22.54 -13.60
C LEU A 888 -10.09 -21.88 -12.45
N GLY A 889 -9.48 -20.72 -12.72
CA GLY A 889 -8.81 -19.92 -11.70
C GLY A 889 -9.72 -18.84 -11.13
N LEU A 890 -9.58 -18.58 -9.84
CA LEU A 890 -10.28 -17.51 -9.13
C LEU A 890 -9.26 -16.43 -8.72
N ALA A 891 -9.30 -15.31 -9.43
CA ALA A 891 -8.54 -14.11 -9.10
C ALA A 891 -9.38 -13.22 -8.21
N TRP A 892 -8.79 -12.57 -7.22
CA TRP A 892 -9.54 -11.68 -6.33
C TRP A 892 -8.71 -10.50 -5.84
N GLY A 893 -9.38 -9.37 -5.67
CA GLY A 893 -8.88 -8.18 -5.00
C GLY A 893 -9.74 -7.87 -3.77
N ALA A 894 -9.48 -6.74 -3.12
CA ALA A 894 -10.20 -6.39 -1.89
C ALA A 894 -11.72 -6.28 -2.07
N ASN A 895 -12.23 -5.90 -3.25
CA ASN A 895 -13.67 -5.71 -3.47
C ASN A 895 -14.21 -6.39 -4.73
N TRP A 896 -13.45 -7.32 -5.30
CA TRP A 896 -13.84 -8.02 -6.52
C TRP A 896 -13.30 -9.44 -6.56
N VAL A 897 -14.05 -10.33 -7.22
CA VAL A 897 -13.62 -11.69 -7.56
C VAL A 897 -13.88 -11.90 -9.05
N GLY A 898 -12.88 -12.39 -9.77
CA GLY A 898 -12.93 -12.71 -11.19
C GLY A 898 -12.69 -14.20 -11.43
N THR A 899 -13.52 -14.82 -12.26
CA THR A 899 -13.34 -16.22 -12.69
C THR A 899 -12.70 -16.25 -14.06
N ILE A 900 -11.60 -16.99 -14.21
CA ILE A 900 -10.83 -17.11 -15.46
C ILE A 900 -10.80 -18.59 -15.85
N ASP A 901 -11.29 -18.89 -17.05
CA ASP A 901 -11.23 -20.24 -17.63
C ASP A 901 -9.98 -20.36 -18.50
N PHE A 902 -8.90 -20.89 -17.93
CA PHE A 902 -7.62 -21.01 -18.64
C PHE A 902 -7.66 -22.06 -19.76
N ASP A 903 -8.55 -23.07 -19.67
CA ASP A 903 -8.73 -24.08 -20.72
C ASP A 903 -9.38 -23.47 -21.96
N ALA A 904 -10.46 -22.70 -21.76
CA ALA A 904 -11.13 -21.98 -22.83
C ALA A 904 -10.19 -21.01 -23.54
N LEU A 905 -9.34 -20.29 -22.79
CA LEU A 905 -8.35 -19.38 -23.35
C LEU A 905 -7.28 -20.11 -24.17
N SER A 906 -6.78 -21.24 -23.67
CA SER A 906 -5.78 -22.05 -24.39
C SER A 906 -6.32 -22.61 -25.73
N LYS A 907 -7.62 -22.95 -25.78
CA LYS A 907 -8.27 -23.50 -26.99
C LYS A 907 -8.74 -22.43 -27.97
N GLY A 908 -9.05 -21.23 -27.48
CA GLY A 908 -9.59 -20.12 -28.26
C GLY A 908 -8.64 -19.54 -29.31
N THR A 909 -7.32 -19.75 -29.19
CA THR A 909 -6.32 -19.17 -30.10
C THR A 909 -6.15 -19.89 -31.46
N HIS A 910 -6.94 -20.92 -31.75
CA HIS A 910 -6.86 -21.67 -33.01
C HIS A 910 -8.02 -21.45 -34.00
N ALA A 911 -8.90 -20.47 -33.79
CA ALA A 911 -9.98 -20.18 -34.74
C ALA A 911 -9.68 -18.92 -35.59
N PRO A 912 -9.16 -19.04 -36.83
CA PRO A 912 -9.30 -17.97 -37.80
C PRO A 912 -10.81 -17.74 -38.04
N GLY A 913 -11.23 -16.49 -37.96
CA GLY A 913 -12.62 -16.07 -38.06
C GLY A 913 -13.33 -16.60 -39.31
N LYS A 914 -14.14 -17.65 -39.13
CA LYS A 914 -15.25 -17.98 -40.01
C LYS A 914 -16.38 -18.55 -39.17
N LYS A 915 -17.25 -17.67 -38.68
CA LYS A 915 -18.70 -17.85 -38.48
C LYS A 915 -19.23 -16.79 -37.51
N THR A 916 -19.52 -15.60 -38.03
CA THR A 916 -20.69 -14.76 -37.67
C THR A 916 -20.74 -13.50 -38.54
N THR A 917 -20.66 -13.67 -39.87
CA THR A 917 -20.90 -12.61 -40.86
C THR A 917 -22.03 -13.02 -41.80
N GLN A 918 -23.15 -13.50 -41.25
CA GLN A 918 -24.40 -13.66 -42.00
C GLN A 918 -25.65 -13.27 -41.20
N ARG A 919 -25.50 -12.69 -39.99
CA ARG A 919 -26.65 -12.23 -39.18
C ARG A 919 -26.62 -10.74 -38.85
N ARG A 920 -25.72 -9.97 -39.47
CA ARG A 920 -25.61 -8.51 -39.30
C ARG A 920 -25.74 -7.71 -40.61
N GLU A 921 -26.14 -8.39 -41.69
CA GLU A 921 -26.39 -7.77 -42.99
C GLU A 921 -27.89 -7.54 -43.27
N VAL A 922 -28.76 -8.16 -42.46
CA VAL A 922 -30.22 -7.99 -42.59
C VAL A 922 -30.74 -6.83 -41.72
N ASP A 923 -30.07 -6.50 -40.61
CA ASP A 923 -30.44 -5.36 -39.77
C ASP A 923 -29.79 -4.02 -40.20
N LYS A 924 -28.73 -4.07 -41.02
CA LYS A 924 -28.12 -2.86 -41.62
C LYS A 924 -28.89 -2.32 -42.83
N LYS A 925 -29.93 -3.03 -43.29
CA LYS A 925 -30.81 -2.61 -44.38
C LYS A 925 -32.12 -1.96 -43.89
N ARG A 926 -32.29 -1.82 -42.56
CA ARG A 926 -33.48 -1.21 -41.92
C ARG A 926 -33.19 0.06 -41.11
N ALA A 927 -31.95 0.54 -41.12
CA ALA A 927 -31.54 1.80 -40.47
C ALA A 927 -30.89 2.75 -41.48
N ARG A 928 -31.57 2.96 -42.61
CA ARG A 928 -31.16 3.91 -43.65
C ARG A 928 -32.38 4.69 -44.11
N GLU A 929 -32.94 5.46 -43.20
CA GLU A 929 -33.82 6.60 -43.43
C GLU A 929 -33.84 7.37 -42.09
N GLU A 930 -33.64 8.69 -42.15
CA GLU A 930 -33.58 9.63 -41.00
C GLU A 930 -32.26 9.64 -40.20
N ASP A 931 -31.23 10.31 -40.72
CA ASP A 931 -30.91 11.69 -40.29
C ASP A 931 -29.55 12.16 -40.84
N VAL A 932 -29.62 13.31 -41.51
CA VAL A 932 -28.52 14.08 -42.08
C VAL A 932 -28.31 15.28 -41.16
N ALA A 933 -27.13 15.42 -40.55
CA ALA A 933 -26.36 16.66 -40.37
C ALA A 933 -25.47 16.65 -39.11
N SER A 934 -24.17 16.40 -39.28
CA SER A 934 -23.09 17.26 -38.78
C SER A 934 -21.75 16.59 -39.07
N GLY A 935 -20.96 17.19 -39.97
CA GLY A 935 -19.66 16.69 -40.36
C GLY A 935 -18.57 16.99 -39.33
N ALA A 936 -17.85 15.95 -38.93
CA ALA A 936 -16.48 16.05 -38.44
C ALA A 936 -15.69 14.83 -38.97
N MET A 937 -14.78 15.09 -39.90
CA MET A 937 -13.71 14.17 -40.33
C MET A 937 -12.87 13.83 -39.08
N GLY A 938 -12.52 12.59 -38.75
CA GLY A 938 -12.02 11.52 -39.60
C GLY A 938 -10.66 11.10 -39.01
N GLY A 939 -10.69 10.30 -37.95
CA GLY A 939 -9.52 9.70 -37.30
C GLY A 939 -9.89 8.28 -36.88
N GLY A 940 -9.79 7.35 -37.83
CA GLY A 940 -10.02 5.93 -37.59
C GLY A 940 -8.75 5.27 -37.07
N ASP A 941 -8.80 4.83 -35.81
CA ASP A 941 -8.06 3.66 -35.35
C ASP A 941 -9.05 2.82 -34.54
N THR A 942 -9.55 1.76 -35.16
CA THR A 942 -10.50 0.81 -34.57
C THR A 942 -9.73 -0.20 -33.73
N ASP A 943 -9.70 0.02 -32.43
CA ASP A 943 -9.20 -0.91 -31.42
C ASP A 943 -10.27 -2.00 -31.13
N ASP A 944 -10.65 -2.77 -32.16
CA ASP A 944 -11.70 -3.81 -32.11
C ASP A 944 -11.13 -5.18 -31.69
N ALA A 945 -10.26 -5.21 -30.68
CA ALA A 945 -9.82 -6.47 -30.09
C ALA A 945 -10.98 -7.10 -29.29
N PRO A 946 -11.30 -8.40 -29.48
CA PRO A 946 -12.38 -9.04 -28.74
C PRO A 946 -12.03 -9.11 -27.24
N LYS A 947 -12.82 -8.43 -26.41
CA LYS A 947 -12.68 -8.47 -24.94
C LYS A 947 -12.88 -9.89 -24.42
N LEU A 948 -12.05 -10.28 -23.45
CA LEU A 948 -12.15 -11.55 -22.75
C LEU A 948 -13.45 -11.64 -21.93
N ASP A 949 -14.17 -12.76 -22.00
CA ASP A 949 -15.33 -13.03 -21.13
C ASP A 949 -14.85 -13.45 -19.72
N ILE A 950 -14.31 -12.48 -18.97
CA ILE A 950 -13.97 -12.65 -17.55
C ILE A 950 -15.15 -12.18 -16.71
N ARG A 951 -15.80 -13.12 -16.03
CA ARG A 951 -16.92 -12.81 -15.14
C ARG A 951 -16.39 -12.29 -13.82
N THR A 952 -16.64 -11.01 -13.56
CA THR A 952 -16.28 -10.35 -12.30
C THR A 952 -17.53 -10.12 -11.45
N THR A 953 -17.38 -10.21 -10.13
CA THR A 953 -18.42 -9.87 -9.16
C THR A 953 -17.85 -8.97 -8.08
N ARG A 954 -18.61 -7.95 -7.68
CA ARG A 954 -18.29 -7.01 -6.61
C ARG A 954 -19.24 -7.13 -5.41
N LYS A 955 -19.86 -8.31 -5.25
CA LYS A 955 -20.84 -8.58 -4.18
C LYS A 955 -20.22 -8.67 -2.78
N TYR A 956 -18.90 -8.86 -2.72
CA TYR A 956 -18.17 -9.01 -1.48
C TYR A 956 -17.75 -7.64 -0.96
N GLN A 957 -17.84 -7.49 0.36
CA GLN A 957 -17.25 -6.37 1.11
C GLN A 957 -15.76 -6.67 1.31
N PRO A 958 -14.93 -5.70 1.80
CA PRO A 958 -13.48 -5.84 1.79
C PRO A 958 -12.98 -7.24 2.19
N LEU A 959 -12.53 -7.99 1.18
CA LEU A 959 -12.06 -9.37 1.23
C LEU A 959 -10.61 -9.37 1.69
N VAL A 960 -10.33 -10.18 2.71
CA VAL A 960 -8.99 -10.38 3.25
C VAL A 960 -8.46 -11.77 2.90
N LEU A 961 -9.35 -12.74 2.71
CA LEU A 961 -9.03 -14.07 2.19
C LEU A 961 -10.17 -14.55 1.28
N PHE A 962 -9.79 -15.12 0.15
CA PHE A 962 -10.70 -15.88 -0.71
C PHE A 962 -9.97 -17.12 -1.24
N ASP A 963 -10.29 -18.28 -0.67
CA ASP A 963 -9.56 -19.52 -0.96
C ASP A 963 -10.46 -20.76 -0.83
N PHE A 964 -9.96 -21.91 -1.27
CA PHE A 964 -10.64 -23.19 -1.07
C PHE A 964 -10.31 -23.77 0.32
N VAL A 965 -11.35 -24.19 1.03
CA VAL A 965 -11.18 -25.08 2.19
C VAL A 965 -10.91 -26.48 1.66
N THR A 966 -11.82 -27.00 0.83
CA THR A 966 -11.73 -28.31 0.18
C THR A 966 -12.25 -28.25 -1.24
N SER A 967 -12.15 -29.36 -1.99
CA SER A 967 -12.76 -29.45 -3.32
C SER A 967 -14.27 -29.20 -3.24
N GLY A 968 -14.74 -28.16 -3.96
CA GLY A 968 -16.13 -27.72 -3.98
C GLY A 968 -16.57 -26.80 -2.83
N GLU A 969 -15.65 -26.38 -1.96
CA GLU A 969 -15.92 -25.59 -0.75
C GLU A 969 -14.95 -24.40 -0.66
N LEU A 970 -15.50 -23.19 -0.76
CA LEU A 970 -14.77 -21.92 -0.68
C LEU A 970 -14.97 -21.26 0.68
N ILE A 971 -14.00 -20.46 1.08
CA ILE A 971 -14.10 -19.50 2.18
C ILE A 971 -13.82 -18.10 1.67
N ALA A 972 -14.65 -17.15 2.10
CA ALA A 972 -14.54 -15.73 1.87
C ALA A 972 -14.51 -15.03 3.23
N VAL A 973 -13.35 -14.58 3.68
CA VAL A 973 -13.20 -13.80 4.92
C VAL A 973 -13.33 -12.33 4.56
N GLU A 974 -14.42 -11.72 5.02
CA GLU A 974 -14.70 -10.30 4.86
C GLU A 974 -14.50 -9.57 6.17
N ARG A 975 -14.01 -8.33 6.08
CA ARG A 975 -14.02 -7.39 7.20
C ARG A 975 -14.72 -6.14 6.74
N THR A 976 -15.99 -6.00 7.13
CA THR A 976 -16.77 -4.83 6.72
C THR A 976 -16.35 -3.62 7.55
N TRP A 977 -16.63 -2.43 7.03
CA TRP A 977 -16.42 -1.20 7.79
C TRP A 977 -17.25 -1.18 9.09
N GLN A 978 -18.45 -1.76 9.07
CA GLN A 978 -19.30 -1.89 10.25
C GLN A 978 -18.61 -2.72 11.33
N ASP A 979 -18.01 -3.86 10.98
CA ASP A 979 -17.30 -4.74 11.92
C ASP A 979 -16.07 -4.04 12.53
N LEU A 980 -15.37 -3.23 11.73
CA LEU A 980 -14.14 -2.55 12.17
C LEU A 980 -14.42 -1.29 12.99
N SER A 981 -15.45 -0.53 12.62
CA SER A 981 -15.79 0.74 13.27
C SER A 981 -16.30 0.58 14.71
N GLN A 982 -16.84 -0.60 15.07
CA GLN A 982 -17.23 -0.91 16.45
C GLN A 982 -16.06 -0.81 17.44
N GLY A 983 -14.83 -1.10 17.01
CA GLY A 983 -13.63 -0.99 17.84
C GLY A 983 -13.09 0.43 17.97
N LEU A 984 -13.48 1.33 17.07
CA LEU A 984 -12.95 2.70 17.01
C LEU A 984 -13.56 3.61 18.07
N VAL A 985 -12.97 4.78 18.26
CA VAL A 985 -13.60 5.84 19.07
C VAL A 985 -14.78 6.40 18.28
N GLN A 986 -15.83 6.82 18.98
CA GLN A 986 -17.00 7.42 18.34
C GLN A 986 -16.57 8.58 17.43
N ALA A 987 -16.97 8.48 16.17
CA ALA A 987 -16.70 9.51 15.17
C ALA A 987 -17.34 10.85 15.58
N TRP A 988 -16.67 11.96 15.27
CA TRP A 988 -17.26 13.28 15.45
C TRP A 988 -18.59 13.39 14.68
N ALA A 989 -19.66 13.66 15.42
CA ALA A 989 -21.01 13.86 14.91
C ALA A 989 -21.48 15.27 15.26
N LYS A 990 -22.10 15.94 14.29
CA LYS A 990 -22.82 17.19 14.53
C LYS A 990 -24.17 16.83 15.17
N SER A 991 -24.48 17.37 16.34
CA SER A 991 -25.84 17.28 16.90
C SER A 991 -26.80 18.08 16.01
N GLY A 992 -27.74 17.39 15.35
CA GLY A 992 -28.81 18.00 14.54
C GLY A 992 -28.42 18.31 13.07
N GLU A 993 -29.33 17.95 12.15
CA GLU A 993 -29.29 18.09 10.67
C GLU A 993 -28.70 16.92 9.86
N PHE A 994 -28.99 15.67 10.24
CA PHE A 994 -29.18 14.63 9.23
C PHE A 994 -30.52 13.97 9.49
N GLY A 995 -31.51 14.30 8.64
CA GLY A 995 -32.69 13.46 8.47
C GLY A 995 -32.25 12.11 7.92
N THR A 996 -32.88 11.08 8.44
CA THR A 996 -32.82 9.66 8.05
C THR A 996 -32.54 9.39 6.59
#